data_AF-A0A934VF88-F1
#
_entry.id   AF-A0A934VF88-F1
#
_cell.length_a   1.000
_cell.length_b   1.000
_cell.length_c   1.000
_cell.angle_alpha   90.00
_cell.angle_beta   90.00
_cell.angle_gamma   90.00
#
_symmetry.space_group_name_H-M   'P 1'
#
loop_
_entity.id
_entity.type
_entity.pdbx_description
1 polymer ?
#
loop_
_entity_poly.entity_id
_entity_poly.type
_entity_poly.pdbx_seq_one_letter_code
_entity_poly.pdbx_strand_id
1 'polypeptide(L)'
;MIRLALVLATSFAGILHAAKPFDATPPDGVTIQRDLTFLAPDRGEKLDLYQPTERGSEPAPAVVIIHGGGWTSGDKAREREFVTGTTLAKEGYVAISINYELSAGRRWPNNLHDCKNAVRWLRVNAGKLNVDPDRIGVIGGSAGGHLALMVAYTANHPELSPKQPYPGVSDEVRACVDMYGITNLLTRCVTEPDGTPTDELKDHRLFKGDRQSAADLWRLASPVTHVTKDSPPTLILHGTADTTVDRAQSEELHRTLQQAGATSTLRMIDGAGHAWPLKNKDFDLRKDVLSFFNTHLVASEGTERVSLPRSARPNVLFISVDDLNDWEGAMGGNSQAKTPHMDRLFGQGVLFTNAHCSQAVCTASRNSLLSGLHPTTSGWYASTSAMRRTYDEVMGSHKMLPQHFKDNGYHTMAAGKVFHQGVSDYKERTKDFWDVTAPGYKVPKELMKRGSGYGGRHFYPFPKEGSRISNRFGPDVDGNSLCAGPLDPEDMPGGKMFDELIAEWAVDQLGENYEEPFFMAVGFVRPHVPFTAPRKFFDMYDPATIQIPEVPETEMSDIPIMGKSIAYGTIQGGDHHAVLTIDDDYWKELVHGYLACVSFVDEQIGKVITALEDSPHADNTIIVLWSDHGQHLGEKHTWRKQSLWEEATRVPLFFKAPGVSIAGKTSPQVVSLLDIYPTLVDLCDLPQAPKLDGQSLVPLLRNPSLTSKRPVLNTWYYGNHAIRSNDWRYIRYRDGSEELYDHRKDQGEHRNLAKDPEYAAIIAEHRKFLPTKEALPAGDSEWEGDKLDRRVREWQSDDSIPDWLR
;
A
#
# COMPACT_ATOMS: atom_id res chain seq x y z
N MET A 1 51.51 57.19 -6.35
CA MET A 1 50.06 56.90 -6.43
C MET A 1 49.94 55.39 -6.62
N ILE A 2 49.94 54.50 -5.62
CA ILE A 2 49.03 54.27 -4.46
C ILE A 2 47.56 54.13 -4.83
N ARG A 3 47.08 52.88 -4.77
CA ARG A 3 45.82 52.34 -4.20
C ARG A 3 45.82 50.83 -4.55
N LEU A 4 46.31 49.91 -3.72
CA LEU A 4 45.78 49.38 -2.46
C LEU A 4 44.29 49.00 -2.56
N ALA A 5 44.01 47.71 -2.79
CA ALA A 5 42.78 47.06 -2.36
C ALA A 5 43.17 45.70 -1.75
N LEU A 6 42.91 45.63 -0.46
CA LEU A 6 43.25 44.63 0.52
C LEU A 6 42.33 43.42 0.33
N VAL A 7 42.85 42.24 -0.02
CA VAL A 7 42.11 40.98 0.17
C VAL A 7 42.61 40.38 1.47
N LEU A 8 41.84 40.59 2.53
CA LEU A 8 42.03 40.00 3.85
C LEU A 8 41.94 38.47 3.74
N ALA A 9 43.10 37.81 3.75
CA ALA A 9 43.21 36.42 4.17
C ALA A 9 42.90 36.36 5.67
N THR A 10 41.62 36.19 6.02
CA THR A 10 41.22 35.84 7.38
C THR A 10 41.53 34.36 7.60
N SER A 11 42.74 34.13 8.08
CA SER A 11 43.14 32.91 8.76
C SER A 11 42.31 32.76 10.04
N PHE A 12 41.15 32.11 9.94
CA PHE A 12 40.54 31.52 11.12
C PHE A 12 41.30 30.24 11.47
N ALA A 13 42.42 30.42 12.17
CA ALA A 13 42.89 29.45 13.14
C ALA A 13 41.84 29.36 14.25
N GLY A 14 40.74 28.67 13.95
CA GLY A 14 39.75 28.28 14.94
C GLY A 14 40.37 27.21 15.81
N ILE A 15 40.78 27.61 17.01
CA ILE A 15 41.04 26.72 18.14
C ILE A 15 39.90 25.68 18.15
N LEU A 16 40.23 24.39 17.94
CA LEU A 16 39.30 23.28 18.14
C LEU A 16 38.92 23.27 19.63
N HIS A 17 37.93 24.07 19.99
CA HIS A 17 37.14 23.81 21.17
C HIS A 17 36.40 22.51 20.90
N ALA A 18 36.61 21.51 21.78
CA ALA A 18 35.69 20.39 21.87
C ALA A 18 34.27 20.97 21.97
N ALA A 19 33.45 20.75 20.95
CA ALA A 19 32.05 21.15 20.98
C ALA A 19 31.42 20.52 22.22
N LYS A 20 30.80 21.34 23.07
CA LYS A 20 30.16 20.86 24.30
C LYS A 20 29.10 19.80 23.95
N PRO A 21 28.94 18.74 24.77
CA PRO A 21 27.84 17.80 24.64
C PRO A 21 26.50 18.54 24.55
N PHE A 22 25.62 18.08 23.68
CA PHE A 22 24.24 18.58 23.60
C PHE A 22 23.49 18.08 24.83
N ASP A 23 23.48 18.90 25.88
CA ASP A 23 22.91 18.53 27.17
C ASP A 23 21.44 18.94 27.26
N ALA A 24 20.61 18.27 26.45
CA ALA A 24 19.17 18.40 26.50
C ALA A 24 18.55 17.31 27.38
N THR A 25 17.51 17.68 28.14
CA THR A 25 16.67 16.73 28.88
C THR A 25 16.11 15.69 27.90
N PRO A 26 16.13 14.39 28.24
CA PRO A 26 15.46 13.37 27.44
C PRO A 26 13.99 13.77 27.21
N PRO A 27 13.47 13.65 25.98
CA PRO A 27 12.07 13.92 25.71
C PRO A 27 11.19 12.85 26.38
N ASP A 28 9.92 13.19 26.63
CA ASP A 28 8.94 12.24 27.17
C ASP A 28 8.95 10.92 26.40
N GLY A 29 8.90 9.81 27.15
CA GLY A 29 8.95 8.46 26.61
C GLY A 29 10.37 7.92 26.35
N VAL A 30 11.44 8.70 26.54
CA VAL A 30 12.83 8.25 26.33
C VAL A 30 13.65 8.33 27.62
N THR A 31 14.41 7.27 27.90
CA THR A 31 15.47 7.25 28.92
C THR A 31 16.84 7.26 28.25
N ILE A 32 17.80 7.97 28.84
CA ILE A 32 19.18 8.03 28.36
C ILE A 32 20.11 7.69 29.52
N GLN A 33 20.89 6.61 29.39
CA GLN A 33 21.99 6.29 30.30
C GLN A 33 23.31 6.70 29.65
N ARG A 34 24.03 7.62 30.28
CA ARG A 34 25.24 8.19 29.70
C ARG A 34 26.52 7.49 30.17
N ASP A 35 27.53 7.57 29.30
CA ASP A 35 28.92 7.21 29.57
C ASP A 35 29.15 5.75 30.02
N LEU A 36 28.38 4.83 29.45
CA LEU A 36 28.56 3.40 29.67
C LEU A 36 29.87 2.91 29.03
N THR A 37 30.52 1.96 29.70
CA THR A 37 31.74 1.34 29.21
C THR A 37 31.41 0.12 28.35
N PHE A 38 31.99 0.07 27.15
CA PHE A 38 31.78 -1.02 26.20
C PHE A 38 33.09 -1.59 25.62
N LEU A 39 34.23 -1.04 26.05
CA LEU A 39 35.57 -1.47 25.67
C LEU A 39 36.33 -1.94 26.93
N ALA A 40 37.60 -2.31 26.74
CA ALA A 40 38.47 -2.69 27.85
C ALA A 40 38.60 -1.54 28.89
N PRO A 41 38.84 -1.85 30.19
CA PRO A 41 38.82 -0.84 31.26
C PRO A 41 39.77 0.35 31.09
N ASP A 42 40.85 0.18 30.33
CA ASP A 42 41.85 1.21 30.01
C ASP A 42 41.44 2.13 28.84
N ARG A 43 40.31 1.84 28.18
CA ARG A 43 39.76 2.64 27.09
C ARG A 43 38.84 3.74 27.62
N GLY A 44 39.08 4.95 27.14
CA GLY A 44 38.36 6.16 27.53
C GLY A 44 37.06 6.38 26.76
N GLU A 45 36.90 5.70 25.63
CA GLU A 45 35.73 5.81 24.76
C GLU A 45 34.50 5.15 25.42
N LYS A 46 33.38 5.87 25.43
CA LYS A 46 32.12 5.49 26.08
C LYS A 46 30.96 5.46 25.09
N LEU A 47 29.83 4.92 25.52
CA LEU A 47 28.56 5.00 24.80
C LEU A 47 27.44 5.61 25.65
N ASP A 48 26.45 6.18 24.98
CA ASP A 48 25.17 6.59 25.54
C ASP A 48 24.09 5.66 25.04
N LEU A 49 23.27 5.16 25.96
CA LEU A 49 22.19 4.21 25.70
C LEU A 49 20.84 4.93 25.75
N TYR A 50 20.11 4.90 24.65
CA TYR A 50 18.78 5.48 24.46
C TYR A 50 17.75 4.35 24.44
N GLN A 51 16.71 4.45 25.27
CA GLN A 51 15.67 3.41 25.38
C GLN A 51 14.28 4.01 25.59
N PRO A 52 13.20 3.34 25.17
CA PRO A 52 11.86 3.71 25.57
C PRO A 52 11.71 3.58 27.10
N THR A 53 10.89 4.45 27.69
CA THR A 53 10.59 4.45 29.13
C THR A 53 9.76 3.22 29.52
N GLU A 54 8.84 2.83 28.65
CA GLU A 54 8.06 1.60 28.77
C GLU A 54 8.61 0.55 27.82
N ARG A 55 8.88 -0.66 28.33
CA ARG A 55 9.38 -1.77 27.52
C ARG A 55 8.26 -2.78 27.29
N GLY A 56 8.06 -3.17 26.03
CA GLY A 56 7.20 -4.30 25.69
C GLY A 56 7.78 -5.63 26.19
N SER A 57 6.97 -6.69 26.12
CA SER A 57 7.39 -8.05 26.46
C SER A 57 8.36 -8.66 25.43
N GLU A 58 8.28 -8.21 24.17
CA GLU A 58 9.13 -8.71 23.09
C GLU A 58 10.51 -8.03 23.09
N PRO A 59 11.60 -8.74 22.73
CA PRO A 59 12.90 -8.14 22.54
C PRO A 59 12.85 -7.05 21.44
N ALA A 60 13.45 -5.90 21.72
CA ALA A 60 13.50 -4.77 20.79
C ALA A 60 14.64 -4.91 19.77
N PRO A 61 14.48 -4.40 18.53
CA PRO A 61 15.63 -4.16 17.65
C PRO A 61 16.58 -3.12 18.25
N ALA A 62 17.85 -3.15 17.83
CA ALA A 62 18.83 -2.18 18.27
C ALA A 62 19.61 -1.51 17.13
N VAL A 63 20.11 -0.30 17.37
CA VAL A 63 20.88 0.46 16.38
C VAL A 63 22.12 1.10 17.01
N VAL A 64 23.28 0.95 16.35
CA VAL A 64 24.52 1.65 16.70
C VAL A 64 24.60 2.96 15.90
N ILE A 65 24.79 4.08 16.61
CA ILE A 65 24.92 5.42 16.05
C ILE A 65 26.38 5.85 16.12
N ILE A 66 26.96 6.20 14.98
CA ILE A 66 28.39 6.54 14.84
C ILE A 66 28.54 8.01 14.44
N HIS A 67 29.23 8.77 15.30
CA HIS A 67 29.40 10.20 15.09
C HIS A 67 30.34 10.54 13.92
N GLY A 68 30.14 11.71 13.30
CA GLY A 68 31.02 12.24 12.26
C GLY A 68 32.28 12.93 12.83
N GLY A 69 32.93 13.77 12.02
CA GLY A 69 34.07 14.61 12.46
C GLY A 69 35.42 14.28 11.82
N GLY A 70 35.40 13.74 10.59
CA GLY A 70 36.61 13.50 9.80
C GLY A 70 37.57 12.49 10.44
N TRP A 71 37.05 11.58 11.26
CA TRP A 71 37.78 10.63 12.09
C TRP A 71 38.77 11.24 13.11
N THR A 72 38.88 12.57 13.19
CA THR A 72 39.84 13.25 14.08
C THR A 72 39.17 14.00 15.23
N SER A 73 37.84 14.09 15.20
CA SER A 73 37.00 14.79 16.17
C SER A 73 35.61 14.14 16.16
N GLY A 74 34.74 14.56 17.08
CA GLY A 74 33.37 14.06 17.18
C GLY A 74 33.02 13.73 18.62
N ASP A 75 31.73 13.55 18.90
CA ASP A 75 31.26 13.05 20.18
C ASP A 75 29.87 12.42 20.04
N LYS A 76 29.61 11.35 20.80
CA LYS A 76 28.35 10.60 20.87
C LYS A 76 27.13 11.40 21.32
N ALA A 77 27.34 12.54 21.98
CA ALA A 77 26.29 13.38 22.54
C ALA A 77 26.09 14.68 21.74
N ARG A 78 26.52 14.73 20.47
CA ARG A 78 26.18 15.85 19.58
C ARG A 78 24.71 15.83 19.20
N GLU A 79 24.21 16.97 18.72
CA GLU A 79 22.79 17.16 18.40
C GLU A 79 22.25 16.11 17.43
N ARG A 80 22.98 15.77 16.36
CA ARG A 80 22.56 14.75 15.39
C ARG A 80 22.35 13.40 16.08
N GLU A 81 23.33 12.96 16.86
CA GLU A 81 23.31 11.69 17.57
C GLU A 81 22.18 11.65 18.59
N PHE A 82 21.99 12.74 19.33
CA PHE A 82 20.89 12.89 20.27
C PHE A 82 19.52 12.80 19.56
N VAL A 83 19.33 13.52 18.45
CA VAL A 83 18.09 13.49 17.66
C VAL A 83 17.85 12.10 17.09
N THR A 84 18.87 11.43 16.55
CA THR A 84 18.75 10.06 16.03
C THR A 84 18.40 9.08 17.15
N GLY A 85 19.12 9.10 18.27
CA GLY A 85 18.90 8.19 19.40
C GLY A 85 17.53 8.36 20.03
N THR A 86 17.09 9.60 20.24
CA THR A 86 15.74 9.88 20.76
C THR A 86 14.63 9.56 19.77
N THR A 87 14.85 9.74 18.46
CA THR A 87 13.90 9.34 17.42
C THR A 87 13.70 7.82 17.42
N LEU A 88 14.78 7.05 17.44
CA LEU A 88 14.73 5.58 17.47
C LEU A 88 14.09 5.06 18.76
N ALA A 89 14.47 5.60 19.92
CA ALA A 89 13.92 5.18 21.20
C ALA A 89 12.41 5.43 21.33
N LYS A 90 11.88 6.51 20.73
CA LYS A 90 10.43 6.77 20.70
C LYS A 90 9.65 5.74 19.90
N GLU A 91 10.31 5.09 18.95
CA GLU A 91 9.70 4.07 18.08
C GLU A 91 10.01 2.65 18.57
N GLY A 92 10.43 2.50 19.82
CA GLY A 92 10.63 1.20 20.47
C GLY A 92 11.98 0.54 20.25
N TYR A 93 12.94 1.22 19.60
CA TYR A 93 14.31 0.71 19.44
C TYR A 93 15.16 0.93 20.69
N VAL A 94 16.17 0.09 20.87
CA VAL A 94 17.31 0.40 21.74
C VAL A 94 18.44 0.97 20.88
N ALA A 95 18.83 2.21 21.10
CA ALA A 95 19.93 2.81 20.36
C ALA A 95 21.14 3.07 21.26
N ILE A 96 22.35 2.84 20.74
CA ILE A 96 23.59 3.26 21.39
C ILE A 96 24.34 4.24 20.51
N SER A 97 24.74 5.38 21.07
CA SER A 97 25.63 6.34 20.40
C SER A 97 27.02 6.24 21.03
N ILE A 98 28.06 6.10 20.22
CA ILE A 98 29.40 5.71 20.71
C ILE A 98 30.47 6.75 20.38
N ASN A 99 31.43 6.90 21.29
CA ASN A 99 32.74 7.46 20.98
C ASN A 99 33.66 6.34 20.46
N TYR A 100 34.61 6.69 19.59
CA TYR A 100 35.60 5.77 19.03
C TYR A 100 37.00 6.43 19.02
N GLU A 101 38.07 5.65 18.83
CA GLU A 101 39.45 6.15 18.84
C GLU A 101 39.69 7.25 17.79
N LEU A 102 40.18 8.42 18.21
CA LEU A 102 40.44 9.57 17.35
C LEU A 102 41.93 9.90 17.23
N SER A 103 42.82 9.26 18.00
CA SER A 103 44.23 9.60 18.10
C SER A 103 45.00 9.16 16.86
N ALA A 104 45.68 10.08 16.18
CA ALA A 104 46.31 9.85 14.87
C ALA A 104 47.26 8.64 14.82
N GLY A 105 47.95 8.29 15.91
CA GLY A 105 48.86 7.14 15.97
C GLY A 105 48.21 5.78 16.25
N ARG A 106 46.93 5.77 16.66
CA ARG A 106 46.20 4.54 17.01
C ARG A 106 44.88 4.39 16.24
N ARG A 107 44.47 5.39 15.46
CA ARG A 107 43.12 5.51 14.91
C ARG A 107 42.68 4.32 14.07
N TRP A 108 43.35 4.01 12.97
CA TRP A 108 42.95 2.93 12.07
C TRP A 108 43.75 1.65 12.37
N PRO A 109 43.11 0.46 12.44
CA PRO A 109 41.66 0.19 12.37
C PRO A 109 40.96 0.23 13.74
N ASN A 110 41.58 0.76 14.81
CA ASN A 110 40.98 0.72 16.16
C ASN A 110 39.64 1.44 16.27
N ASN A 111 39.41 2.52 15.51
CA ASN A 111 38.12 3.20 15.45
C ASN A 111 37.02 2.30 14.87
N LEU A 112 37.32 1.52 13.82
CA LEU A 112 36.42 0.49 13.30
C LEU A 112 36.21 -0.64 14.32
N HIS A 113 37.28 -1.08 14.98
CA HIS A 113 37.20 -2.08 16.05
C HIS A 113 36.30 -1.63 17.20
N ASP A 114 36.35 -0.35 17.58
CA ASP A 114 35.46 0.20 18.60
C ASP A 114 34.01 0.16 18.11
N CYS A 115 33.73 0.58 16.87
CA CYS A 115 32.38 0.51 16.29
C CYS A 115 31.83 -0.93 16.26
N LYS A 116 32.65 -1.89 15.83
CA LYS A 116 32.30 -3.31 15.83
C LYS A 116 32.10 -3.87 17.24
N ASN A 117 32.91 -3.42 18.21
CA ASN A 117 32.73 -3.79 19.61
C ASN A 117 31.46 -3.22 20.22
N ALA A 118 30.91 -2.12 19.71
CA ALA A 118 29.60 -1.61 20.12
C ALA A 118 28.47 -2.58 19.72
N VAL A 119 28.52 -3.12 18.50
CA VAL A 119 27.59 -4.17 18.03
C VAL A 119 27.70 -5.41 18.93
N ARG A 120 28.92 -5.85 19.22
CA ARG A 120 29.17 -7.00 20.11
C ARG A 120 28.70 -6.76 21.54
N TRP A 121 28.86 -5.53 22.05
CA TRP A 121 28.37 -5.14 23.37
C TRP A 121 26.85 -5.22 23.44
N LEU A 122 26.12 -4.79 22.40
CA LEU A 122 24.67 -4.96 22.32
C LEU A 122 24.28 -6.44 22.42
N ARG A 123 24.95 -7.32 21.67
CA ARG A 123 24.69 -8.78 21.72
C ARG A 123 24.94 -9.37 23.09
N VAL A 124 26.06 -9.02 23.73
CA VAL A 124 26.40 -9.51 25.08
C VAL A 124 25.41 -9.01 26.14
N ASN A 125 24.85 -7.82 25.95
CA ASN A 125 23.90 -7.22 26.89
C ASN A 125 22.43 -7.41 26.47
N ALA A 126 22.16 -8.18 25.41
CA ALA A 126 20.85 -8.34 24.79
C ALA A 126 19.76 -8.69 25.81
N GLY A 127 19.98 -9.71 26.64
CA GLY A 127 19.04 -10.11 27.68
C GLY A 127 18.78 -9.04 28.76
N LYS A 128 19.78 -8.22 29.11
CA LYS A 128 19.62 -7.12 30.08
C LYS A 128 18.89 -5.92 29.48
N LEU A 129 19.10 -5.68 28.20
CA LEU A 129 18.50 -4.57 27.47
C LEU A 129 17.12 -4.91 26.92
N ASN A 130 16.71 -6.19 27.00
CA ASN A 130 15.59 -6.75 26.25
C ASN A 130 15.72 -6.42 24.75
N VAL A 131 16.87 -6.74 24.18
CA VAL A 131 17.21 -6.54 22.76
C VAL A 131 17.30 -7.89 22.08
N ASP A 132 16.86 -7.95 20.84
CA ASP A 132 17.10 -9.10 19.98
C ASP A 132 18.52 -9.02 19.38
N PRO A 133 19.42 -9.98 19.70
CA PRO A 133 20.81 -9.94 19.23
C PRO A 133 20.96 -10.12 17.71
N ASP A 134 19.90 -10.56 17.02
CA ASP A 134 19.90 -10.79 15.57
C ASP A 134 19.29 -9.60 14.79
N ARG A 135 18.71 -8.62 15.48
CA ARG A 135 18.08 -7.43 14.88
C ARG A 135 18.83 -6.15 15.25
N ILE A 136 20.11 -6.09 14.84
CA ILE A 136 20.99 -4.94 15.08
C ILE A 136 21.31 -4.23 13.76
N GLY A 137 21.02 -2.93 13.67
CA GLY A 137 21.46 -2.06 12.58
C GLY A 137 22.56 -1.08 12.97
N VAL A 138 23.06 -0.34 11.99
CA VAL A 138 24.04 0.73 12.18
C VAL A 138 23.68 1.97 11.36
N ILE A 139 23.92 3.15 11.92
CA ILE A 139 23.75 4.44 11.25
C ILE A 139 24.92 5.35 11.57
N GLY A 140 25.39 6.10 10.58
CA GLY A 140 26.38 7.13 10.79
C GLY A 140 26.35 8.17 9.69
N GLY A 141 27.10 9.25 9.86
CA GLY A 141 27.30 10.16 8.74
C GLY A 141 28.65 10.85 8.70
N SER A 142 29.04 11.31 7.52
CA SER A 142 30.42 11.75 7.21
C SER A 142 31.41 10.62 7.55
N ALA A 143 32.46 10.89 8.33
CA ALA A 143 33.37 9.87 8.84
C ALA A 143 32.66 8.72 9.60
N GLY A 144 31.54 8.99 10.26
CA GLY A 144 30.73 7.95 10.90
C GLY A 144 29.94 7.10 9.92
N GLY A 145 29.57 7.67 8.76
CA GLY A 145 28.91 6.95 7.67
C GLY A 145 29.88 5.97 7.00
N HIS A 146 31.12 6.41 6.77
CA HIS A 146 32.23 5.52 6.40
C HIS A 146 32.40 4.36 7.39
N LEU A 147 32.47 4.64 8.69
CA LEU A 147 32.62 3.59 9.71
C LEU A 147 31.38 2.68 9.81
N ALA A 148 30.17 3.21 9.61
CA ALA A 148 28.94 2.41 9.56
C ALA A 148 28.97 1.41 8.38
N LEU A 149 29.37 1.87 7.19
CA LEU A 149 29.56 1.01 6.03
C LEU A 149 30.68 -0.02 6.24
N MET A 150 31.80 0.38 6.87
CA MET A 150 32.86 -0.58 7.22
C MET A 150 32.36 -1.64 8.22
N VAL A 151 31.57 -1.27 9.23
CA VAL A 151 30.92 -2.24 10.13
C VAL A 151 30.04 -3.20 9.33
N ALA A 152 29.21 -2.67 8.43
CA ALA A 152 28.26 -3.42 7.63
C ALA A 152 28.91 -4.43 6.68
N TYR A 153 29.99 -4.05 6.00
CA TYR A 153 30.56 -4.86 4.90
C TYR A 153 31.77 -5.70 5.28
N THR A 154 32.29 -5.56 6.50
CA THR A 154 33.49 -6.28 6.94
C THR A 154 33.24 -7.21 8.12
N ALA A 155 32.00 -7.61 8.36
CA ALA A 155 31.67 -8.62 9.36
C ALA A 155 32.56 -9.86 9.15
N ASN A 156 33.16 -10.38 10.23
CA ASN A 156 34.10 -11.51 10.19
C ASN A 156 35.35 -11.35 9.31
N HIS A 157 35.65 -10.16 8.77
CA HIS A 157 36.87 -9.95 7.99
C HIS A 157 38.12 -10.22 8.86
N PRO A 158 39.10 -11.02 8.39
CA PRO A 158 40.19 -11.55 9.22
C PRO A 158 41.09 -10.46 9.82
N GLU A 159 41.28 -9.35 9.10
CA GLU A 159 42.14 -8.24 9.53
C GLU A 159 41.38 -7.08 10.20
N LEU A 160 40.06 -6.99 10.02
CA LEU A 160 39.25 -5.83 10.42
C LEU A 160 38.24 -6.16 11.52
N SER A 161 38.22 -7.40 12.01
CA SER A 161 37.35 -7.83 13.10
C SER A 161 38.11 -7.82 14.43
N PRO A 162 37.59 -7.15 15.47
CA PRO A 162 38.26 -7.09 16.76
C PRO A 162 38.25 -8.45 17.47
N LYS A 163 39.37 -8.85 18.06
CA LYS A 163 39.43 -10.10 18.85
C LYS A 163 38.91 -9.96 20.28
N GLN A 164 39.01 -8.76 20.84
CA GLN A 164 38.67 -8.41 22.23
C GLN A 164 37.79 -7.14 22.24
N PRO A 165 37.00 -6.89 23.31
CA PRO A 165 36.90 -7.65 24.55
C PRO A 165 35.84 -8.77 24.56
N TYR A 166 35.14 -9.00 23.43
CA TYR A 166 34.02 -9.98 23.35
C TYR A 166 34.34 -11.19 22.47
N PRO A 167 35.37 -11.99 22.77
CA PRO A 167 35.82 -13.07 21.90
C PRO A 167 34.67 -14.02 21.53
N GLY A 168 34.57 -14.37 20.24
CA GLY A 168 33.51 -15.25 19.72
C GLY A 168 32.14 -14.58 19.47
N VAL A 169 31.94 -13.32 19.86
CA VAL A 169 30.70 -12.60 19.59
C VAL A 169 30.76 -11.92 18.22
N SER A 170 29.75 -12.17 17.38
CA SER A 170 29.62 -11.58 16.04
C SER A 170 29.51 -10.05 16.08
N ASP A 171 30.10 -9.38 15.10
CA ASP A 171 30.00 -7.93 14.83
C ASP A 171 29.12 -7.59 13.62
N GLU A 172 28.40 -8.58 13.08
CA GLU A 172 27.51 -8.44 11.92
C GLU A 172 26.30 -7.55 12.25
N VAL A 173 25.79 -6.82 11.25
CA VAL A 173 24.59 -5.99 11.37
C VAL A 173 23.63 -6.30 10.23
N ARG A 174 22.33 -6.19 10.48
CA ARG A 174 21.28 -6.58 9.54
C ARG A 174 20.84 -5.46 8.60
N ALA A 175 21.15 -4.20 8.93
CA ALA A 175 20.81 -3.02 8.14
C ALA A 175 21.83 -1.89 8.36
N CYS A 176 22.12 -1.12 7.31
CA CYS A 176 23.02 0.04 7.38
C CYS A 176 22.36 1.30 6.84
N VAL A 177 22.51 2.42 7.53
CA VAL A 177 22.16 3.76 7.03
C VAL A 177 23.43 4.59 6.92
N ASP A 178 23.80 4.95 5.70
CA ASP A 178 24.89 5.86 5.41
C ASP A 178 24.36 7.26 5.13
N MET A 179 24.81 8.24 5.91
CA MET A 179 24.53 9.66 5.68
C MET A 179 25.80 10.33 5.15
N TYR A 180 25.86 10.60 3.85
CA TYR A 180 26.94 11.33 3.18
C TYR A 180 28.34 10.84 3.59
N GLY A 181 28.52 9.52 3.67
CA GLY A 181 29.76 8.87 4.04
C GLY A 181 30.74 8.77 2.88
N ILE A 182 32.02 8.61 3.22
CA ILE A 182 33.07 8.35 2.23
C ILE A 182 33.08 6.84 1.97
N THR A 183 32.88 6.43 0.72
CA THR A 183 32.65 5.02 0.35
C THR A 183 33.87 4.40 -0.33
N ASN A 184 34.70 5.23 -0.98
CA ASN A 184 35.89 4.82 -1.69
C ASN A 184 37.00 5.88 -1.58
N LEU A 185 37.99 5.60 -0.74
CA LEU A 185 39.16 6.47 -0.57
C LEU A 185 39.99 6.59 -1.86
N LEU A 186 39.95 5.60 -2.75
CA LEU A 186 40.73 5.59 -3.98
C LEU A 186 40.18 6.59 -5.01
N THR A 187 38.86 6.81 -5.05
CA THR A 187 38.17 7.57 -6.10
C THR A 187 37.60 8.90 -5.64
N ARG A 188 37.56 9.18 -4.33
CA ARG A 188 37.03 10.45 -3.81
C ARG A 188 37.72 11.68 -4.41
N CYS A 189 36.91 12.68 -4.74
CA CYS A 189 37.36 13.88 -5.44
C CYS A 189 37.17 15.14 -4.62
N VAL A 190 37.82 16.21 -5.06
CA VAL A 190 37.50 17.58 -4.68
C VAL A 190 36.16 17.92 -5.30
N THR A 191 35.43 18.83 -4.66
CA THR A 191 34.09 19.25 -5.07
C THR A 191 34.09 20.76 -5.25
N GLU A 192 33.47 21.22 -6.32
CA GLU A 192 33.19 22.64 -6.56
C GLU A 192 32.23 23.22 -5.49
N PRO A 193 32.11 24.55 -5.37
CA PRO A 193 31.22 25.19 -4.40
C PRO A 193 29.74 24.80 -4.52
N ASP A 194 29.31 24.29 -5.69
CA ASP A 194 27.95 23.83 -5.94
C ASP A 194 27.75 22.32 -5.64
N GLY A 195 28.78 21.62 -5.15
CA GLY A 195 28.74 20.18 -4.86
C GLY A 195 29.13 19.28 -6.05
N THR A 196 29.48 19.86 -7.20
CA THR A 196 29.91 19.09 -8.37
C THR A 196 31.29 18.46 -8.14
N PRO A 197 31.45 17.13 -8.31
CA PRO A 197 32.77 16.49 -8.23
C PRO A 197 33.71 16.97 -9.35
N THR A 198 34.97 17.22 -9.02
CA THR A 198 36.04 17.51 -10.00
C THR A 198 36.83 16.24 -10.33
N ASP A 199 37.76 16.34 -11.28
CA ASP A 199 38.72 15.26 -11.58
C ASP A 199 39.93 15.24 -10.61
N GLU A 200 40.02 16.19 -9.67
CA GLU A 200 41.11 16.25 -8.69
C GLU A 200 40.82 15.33 -7.51
N LEU A 201 41.69 14.35 -7.26
CA LEU A 201 41.52 13.43 -6.13
C LEU A 201 41.74 14.12 -4.78
N LYS A 202 40.90 13.82 -3.80
CA LYS A 202 40.96 14.40 -2.45
C LYS A 202 41.57 13.40 -1.45
N ASP A 203 42.43 13.90 -0.57
CA ASP A 203 43.08 13.08 0.47
C ASP A 203 42.18 12.87 1.71
N HIS A 204 42.54 11.93 2.58
CA HIS A 204 41.83 11.59 3.79
C HIS A 204 42.65 11.87 5.06
N ARG A 205 41.98 11.78 6.22
CA ARG A 205 42.64 11.92 7.53
C ARG A 205 42.64 10.62 8.34
N LEU A 206 42.27 9.49 7.75
CA LEU A 206 42.05 8.25 8.48
C LEU A 206 43.36 7.65 9.03
N PHE A 207 44.38 7.53 8.20
CA PHE A 207 45.72 7.05 8.55
C PHE A 207 46.82 7.81 7.80
N LYS A 208 48.09 7.51 8.09
CA LYS A 208 49.26 8.06 7.37
C LYS A 208 49.64 7.15 6.20
N GLY A 209 50.06 7.74 5.09
CA GLY A 209 50.50 7.04 3.87
C GLY A 209 49.68 7.50 2.66
N ASP A 210 50.37 7.82 1.56
CA ASP A 210 49.72 8.28 0.35
C ASP A 210 49.10 7.13 -0.47
N ARG A 211 48.18 7.48 -1.37
CA ARG A 211 47.40 6.54 -2.18
C ARG A 211 48.28 5.61 -3.03
N GLN A 212 49.48 6.04 -3.42
CA GLN A 212 50.38 5.28 -4.28
C GLN A 212 51.24 4.31 -3.47
N SER A 213 51.81 4.76 -2.35
CA SER A 213 52.68 3.94 -1.50
C SER A 213 51.91 2.96 -0.59
N ALA A 214 50.63 3.22 -0.30
CA ALA A 214 49.80 2.42 0.59
C ALA A 214 48.49 1.94 -0.07
N ALA A 215 48.50 1.65 -1.38
CA ALA A 215 47.30 1.34 -2.16
C ALA A 215 46.42 0.21 -1.55
N ASP A 216 47.04 -0.84 -0.99
CA ASP A 216 46.30 -1.94 -0.36
C ASP A 216 45.61 -1.51 0.94
N LEU A 217 46.23 -0.61 1.71
CA LEU A 217 45.62 -0.05 2.92
C LEU A 217 44.46 0.89 2.57
N TRP A 218 44.60 1.67 1.50
CA TRP A 218 43.51 2.51 0.98
C TRP A 218 42.34 1.67 0.49
N ARG A 219 42.60 0.57 -0.23
CA ARG A 219 41.58 -0.40 -0.63
C ARG A 219 40.93 -1.04 0.59
N LEU A 220 41.72 -1.56 1.53
CA LEU A 220 41.24 -2.18 2.77
C LEU A 220 40.33 -1.25 3.58
N ALA A 221 40.58 0.06 3.54
CA ALA A 221 39.78 1.07 4.23
C ALA A 221 38.64 1.68 3.40
N SER A 222 38.39 1.21 2.18
CA SER A 222 37.27 1.65 1.33
C SER A 222 36.08 0.69 1.49
N PRO A 223 34.94 1.11 2.06
CA PRO A 223 33.78 0.23 2.22
C PRO A 223 33.32 -0.43 0.92
N VAL A 224 33.34 0.29 -0.21
CA VAL A 224 32.85 -0.22 -1.50
C VAL A 224 33.59 -1.49 -1.97
N THR A 225 34.84 -1.68 -1.54
CA THR A 225 35.66 -2.83 -1.98
C THR A 225 35.35 -4.10 -1.20
N HIS A 226 34.54 -3.99 -0.15
CA HIS A 226 34.08 -5.10 0.69
C HIS A 226 32.62 -5.47 0.40
N VAL A 227 31.99 -4.79 -0.55
CA VAL A 227 30.63 -5.11 -0.96
C VAL A 227 30.60 -6.52 -1.55
N THR A 228 29.67 -7.33 -1.04
CA THR A 228 29.37 -8.67 -1.54
C THR A 228 27.85 -8.79 -1.68
N LYS A 229 27.39 -9.92 -2.24
CA LYS A 229 25.95 -10.22 -2.29
C LYS A 229 25.32 -10.34 -0.90
N ASP A 230 26.12 -10.68 0.12
CA ASP A 230 25.69 -10.89 1.49
C ASP A 230 25.79 -9.58 2.31
N SER A 231 26.15 -8.45 1.67
CA SER A 231 26.12 -7.13 2.32
C SER A 231 24.70 -6.77 2.75
N PRO A 232 24.50 -6.26 3.99
CA PRO A 232 23.17 -5.96 4.50
C PRO A 232 22.50 -4.85 3.68
N PRO A 233 21.15 -4.82 3.63
CA PRO A 233 20.40 -3.72 3.06
C PRO A 233 20.96 -2.37 3.51
N THR A 234 21.13 -1.44 2.56
CA THR A 234 21.75 -0.13 2.84
C THR A 234 20.93 1.03 2.30
N LEU A 235 20.54 1.95 3.18
CA LEU A 235 19.98 3.25 2.82
C LEU A 235 21.11 4.28 2.75
N ILE A 236 21.26 4.91 1.59
CA ILE A 236 22.28 5.92 1.31
C ILE A 236 21.58 7.28 1.18
N LEU A 237 21.94 8.23 2.02
CA LEU A 237 21.38 9.57 2.06
C LEU A 237 22.48 10.59 1.75
N HIS A 238 22.38 11.35 0.66
CA HIS A 238 23.45 12.27 0.23
C HIS A 238 22.90 13.61 -0.25
N GLY A 239 23.53 14.72 0.14
CA GLY A 239 23.11 16.07 -0.27
C GLY A 239 23.66 16.47 -1.64
N THR A 240 22.85 17.04 -2.53
CA THR A 240 23.32 17.39 -3.89
C THR A 240 24.32 18.55 -3.92
N ALA A 241 24.38 19.36 -2.85
CA ALA A 241 25.31 20.48 -2.69
C ALA A 241 26.44 20.16 -1.68
N ASP A 242 26.75 18.88 -1.44
CA ASP A 242 27.80 18.46 -0.52
C ASP A 242 29.20 18.80 -1.09
N THR A 243 29.89 19.72 -0.41
CA THR A 243 31.25 20.17 -0.78
C THR A 243 32.37 19.48 0.02
N THR A 244 32.02 18.47 0.81
CA THR A 244 32.96 17.70 1.62
C THR A 244 33.16 16.31 1.07
N VAL A 245 32.07 15.62 0.75
CA VAL A 245 32.06 14.28 0.15
C VAL A 245 31.34 14.37 -1.19
N ASP A 246 32.06 14.05 -2.26
CA ASP A 246 31.50 14.09 -3.59
C ASP A 246 30.36 13.08 -3.74
N ARG A 247 29.25 13.50 -4.37
CA ARG A 247 28.06 12.65 -4.55
C ARG A 247 28.31 11.40 -5.39
N ALA A 248 29.39 11.39 -6.19
CA ALA A 248 29.80 10.22 -6.95
C ALA A 248 30.17 9.05 -6.04
N GLN A 249 30.61 9.28 -4.79
CA GLN A 249 30.81 8.23 -3.77
C GLN A 249 29.54 7.41 -3.50
N SER A 250 28.41 8.11 -3.32
CA SER A 250 27.11 7.48 -3.03
C SER A 250 26.53 6.80 -4.26
N GLU A 251 26.71 7.39 -5.44
CA GLU A 251 26.32 6.80 -6.72
C GLU A 251 27.15 5.53 -7.04
N GLU A 252 28.47 5.55 -6.78
CA GLU A 252 29.38 4.40 -6.94
C GLU A 252 28.99 3.26 -6.00
N LEU A 253 28.77 3.56 -4.72
CA LEU A 253 28.37 2.56 -3.74
C LEU A 253 27.04 1.92 -4.11
N HIS A 254 26.02 2.72 -4.44
CA HIS A 254 24.71 2.22 -4.83
C HIS A 254 24.80 1.27 -6.03
N ARG A 255 25.56 1.67 -7.07
CA ARG A 255 25.79 0.84 -8.25
C ARG A 255 26.51 -0.45 -7.91
N THR A 256 27.53 -0.39 -7.03
CA THR A 256 28.30 -1.57 -6.63
C THR A 256 27.44 -2.56 -5.85
N LEU A 257 26.60 -2.08 -4.92
CA LEU A 257 25.64 -2.92 -4.19
C LEU A 257 24.65 -3.60 -5.15
N GLN A 258 24.09 -2.84 -6.09
CA GLN A 258 23.20 -3.40 -7.12
C GLN A 258 23.90 -4.47 -7.98
N GLN A 259 25.13 -4.23 -8.40
CA GLN A 259 25.92 -5.18 -9.19
C GLN A 259 26.27 -6.45 -8.41
N ALA A 260 26.49 -6.33 -7.10
CA ALA A 260 26.72 -7.47 -6.23
C ALA A 260 25.43 -8.23 -5.87
N GLY A 261 24.24 -7.69 -6.18
CA GLY A 261 22.95 -8.28 -5.79
C GLY A 261 22.49 -7.91 -4.38
N ALA A 262 23.17 -6.98 -3.70
CA ALA A 262 22.79 -6.49 -2.38
C ALA A 262 21.73 -5.38 -2.47
N THR A 263 20.82 -5.34 -1.50
CA THR A 263 19.74 -4.35 -1.46
C THR A 263 20.28 -2.97 -1.11
N SER A 264 19.95 -1.96 -1.90
CA SER A 264 20.28 -0.57 -1.55
C SER A 264 19.27 0.43 -2.08
N THR A 265 19.12 1.54 -1.35
CA THR A 265 18.28 2.68 -1.75
C THR A 265 19.14 3.94 -1.68
N LEU A 266 19.19 4.71 -2.76
CA LEU A 266 19.89 6.00 -2.80
C LEU A 266 18.88 7.15 -2.82
N ARG A 267 18.98 8.04 -1.84
CA ARG A 267 18.21 9.28 -1.77
C ARG A 267 19.18 10.46 -1.90
N MET A 268 19.01 11.23 -2.97
CA MET A 268 19.66 12.53 -3.12
C MET A 268 18.77 13.62 -2.53
N ILE A 269 19.30 14.42 -1.61
CA ILE A 269 18.59 15.52 -0.96
C ILE A 269 18.97 16.80 -1.67
N ASP A 270 18.01 17.35 -2.40
CA ASP A 270 18.26 18.52 -3.23
C ASP A 270 18.66 19.75 -2.39
N GLY A 271 19.71 20.45 -2.81
CA GLY A 271 20.26 21.64 -2.16
C GLY A 271 20.94 21.40 -0.81
N ALA A 272 20.92 20.18 -0.27
CA ALA A 272 21.54 19.90 1.03
C ALA A 272 23.07 19.87 0.92
N GLY A 273 23.73 20.58 1.82
CA GLY A 273 25.20 20.54 1.98
C GLY A 273 25.68 19.35 2.81
N HIS A 274 26.88 19.46 3.38
CA HIS A 274 27.44 18.42 4.26
C HIS A 274 26.96 18.54 5.72
N ALA A 275 26.93 17.41 6.42
CA ALA A 275 26.77 17.32 7.88
C ALA A 275 25.49 17.96 8.45
N TRP A 276 24.35 17.30 8.21
CA TRP A 276 23.03 17.70 8.70
C TRP A 276 22.39 16.64 9.61
N PRO A 277 21.50 17.03 10.55
CA PRO A 277 20.70 16.09 11.33
C PRO A 277 19.57 15.47 10.49
N LEU A 278 18.99 14.34 10.96
CA LEU A 278 17.85 13.69 10.30
C LEU A 278 16.65 14.63 10.09
N LYS A 279 16.53 15.68 10.88
CA LYS A 279 15.52 16.72 10.73
C LYS A 279 16.17 18.09 10.84
N ASN A 280 15.90 18.94 9.86
CA ASN A 280 16.15 20.37 9.95
C ASN A 280 14.92 21.14 9.42
N LYS A 281 15.08 22.42 9.10
CA LYS A 281 14.01 23.28 8.58
C LYS A 281 13.62 22.97 7.12
N ASP A 282 14.53 22.38 6.35
CA ASP A 282 14.40 22.17 4.91
C ASP A 282 13.89 20.77 4.59
N PHE A 283 14.16 19.77 5.45
CA PHE A 283 13.68 18.40 5.29
C PHE A 283 13.61 17.62 6.62
N ASP A 284 12.84 16.53 6.61
CA ASP A 284 12.67 15.59 7.73
C ASP A 284 12.74 14.14 7.23
N LEU A 285 13.90 13.52 7.42
CA LEU A 285 14.25 12.16 6.99
C LEU A 285 14.07 11.12 8.10
N ARG A 286 13.50 11.51 9.25
CA ARG A 286 13.27 10.58 10.36
C ARG A 286 12.37 9.42 9.92
N LYS A 287 11.34 9.71 9.11
CA LYS A 287 10.43 8.69 8.58
C LYS A 287 11.13 7.72 7.63
N ASP A 288 12.00 8.22 6.76
CA ASP A 288 12.77 7.36 5.83
C ASP A 288 13.66 6.38 6.58
N VAL A 289 14.40 6.88 7.58
CA VAL A 289 15.28 6.05 8.42
C VAL A 289 14.49 5.04 9.25
N LEU A 290 13.38 5.48 9.86
CA LEU A 290 12.52 4.59 10.64
C LEU A 290 11.84 3.53 9.77
N SER A 291 11.34 3.92 8.60
CA SER A 291 10.75 2.98 7.65
C SER A 291 11.77 1.92 7.24
N PHE A 292 12.99 2.35 6.91
CA PHE A 292 14.06 1.44 6.51
C PHE A 292 14.42 0.46 7.64
N PHE A 293 14.64 0.94 8.86
CA PHE A 293 14.92 0.06 9.99
C PHE A 293 13.72 -0.82 10.35
N ASN A 294 12.48 -0.33 10.25
CA ASN A 294 11.31 -1.16 10.49
C ASN A 294 11.22 -2.31 9.48
N THR A 295 11.53 -2.04 8.22
CA THR A 295 11.56 -3.05 7.16
C THR A 295 12.63 -4.13 7.41
N HIS A 296 13.80 -3.76 7.94
CA HIS A 296 14.94 -4.69 8.04
C HIS A 296 15.27 -5.19 9.45
N LEU A 297 14.69 -4.60 10.51
CA LEU A 297 14.95 -4.95 11.91
C LEU A 297 13.68 -5.25 12.72
N VAL A 298 12.48 -4.91 12.24
CA VAL A 298 11.22 -5.16 12.98
C VAL A 298 10.32 -6.14 12.24
N ALA A 299 10.22 -6.01 10.93
CA ALA A 299 9.71 -7.11 10.13
C ALA A 299 10.60 -8.32 10.44
N SER A 300 9.97 -9.45 10.77
CA SER A 300 10.63 -10.72 10.97
C SER A 300 11.44 -11.09 9.72
N GLU A 301 12.69 -10.63 9.63
CA GLU A 301 13.65 -11.06 8.62
C GLU A 301 14.32 -12.32 9.15
N GLY A 302 13.64 -13.44 8.90
CA GLY A 302 14.22 -14.77 8.94
C GLY A 302 14.28 -15.35 7.54
N THR A 303 14.88 -14.63 6.59
CA THR A 303 15.67 -15.12 5.44
C THR A 303 16.14 -13.88 4.64
N GLU A 304 17.34 -13.93 4.05
CA GLU A 304 17.59 -13.22 2.79
C GLU A 304 16.34 -13.34 1.90
N ARG A 305 15.93 -12.33 1.13
CA ARG A 305 15.22 -12.64 -0.13
C ARG A 305 16.27 -13.26 -1.07
N VAL A 306 16.72 -14.47 -0.74
CA VAL A 306 16.78 -15.50 -1.77
C VAL A 306 15.38 -15.46 -2.32
N SER A 307 15.21 -14.88 -3.51
CA SER A 307 13.94 -14.97 -4.22
C SER A 307 13.48 -16.40 -4.03
N LEU A 308 12.32 -16.62 -3.39
CA LEU A 308 11.85 -17.99 -3.17
C LEU A 308 12.10 -18.74 -4.49
N PRO A 309 12.89 -19.84 -4.49
CA PRO A 309 13.08 -20.60 -5.72
C PRO A 309 11.69 -20.81 -6.31
N ARG A 310 11.53 -20.74 -7.63
CA ARG A 310 10.20 -20.65 -8.26
C ARG A 310 9.17 -21.61 -7.66
N SER A 311 9.60 -22.81 -7.26
CA SER A 311 8.82 -23.86 -6.58
C SER A 311 8.38 -23.59 -5.12
N ALA A 312 8.97 -22.63 -4.42
CA ALA A 312 8.67 -22.25 -3.04
C ALA A 312 7.82 -20.98 -2.92
N ARG A 313 7.58 -20.27 -4.04
CA ARG A 313 6.65 -19.13 -4.07
C ARG A 313 5.21 -19.64 -3.91
N PRO A 314 4.36 -18.94 -3.15
CA PRO A 314 2.97 -19.33 -3.01
C PRO A 314 2.20 -19.08 -4.31
N ASN A 315 1.25 -19.97 -4.60
CA ASN A 315 0.24 -19.71 -5.62
C ASN A 315 -0.70 -18.59 -5.16
N VAL A 316 -1.45 -17.99 -6.09
CA VAL A 316 -2.49 -17.01 -5.80
C VAL A 316 -3.79 -17.42 -6.45
N LEU A 317 -4.83 -17.62 -5.63
CA LEU A 317 -6.23 -17.67 -6.05
C LEU A 317 -6.87 -16.31 -5.78
N PHE A 318 -7.12 -15.58 -6.86
CA PHE A 318 -7.59 -14.19 -6.86
C PHE A 318 -9.06 -14.12 -7.27
N ILE A 319 -9.95 -14.13 -6.28
CA ILE A 319 -11.40 -14.21 -6.46
C ILE A 319 -11.98 -12.79 -6.43
N SER A 320 -12.62 -12.37 -7.52
CA SER A 320 -13.37 -11.11 -7.55
C SER A 320 -14.87 -11.39 -7.67
N VAL A 321 -15.70 -10.68 -6.91
CA VAL A 321 -17.16 -10.72 -7.03
C VAL A 321 -17.66 -9.34 -7.45
N ASP A 322 -18.63 -9.28 -8.35
CA ASP A 322 -19.10 -8.04 -8.96
C ASP A 322 -20.36 -7.51 -8.27
N ASP A 323 -20.36 -6.23 -7.86
CA ASP A 323 -21.46 -5.58 -7.10
C ASP A 323 -21.77 -6.23 -5.71
N LEU A 324 -20.83 -6.96 -5.10
CA LEU A 324 -21.04 -7.56 -3.78
C LEU A 324 -20.79 -6.50 -2.68
N ASN A 325 -21.85 -6.18 -1.91
CA ASN A 325 -21.81 -5.27 -0.77
C ASN A 325 -21.48 -6.05 0.53
N ASP A 326 -21.85 -5.53 1.71
CA ASP A 326 -21.57 -6.14 3.01
C ASP A 326 -22.66 -7.11 3.51
N TRP A 327 -23.50 -7.64 2.60
CA TRP A 327 -24.57 -8.59 2.90
C TRP A 327 -24.08 -10.04 2.92
N GLU A 328 -22.89 -10.29 3.47
CA GLU A 328 -22.46 -11.61 3.91
C GLU A 328 -22.63 -11.75 5.42
N GLY A 329 -22.85 -12.98 5.90
CA GLY A 329 -23.05 -13.26 7.32
C GLY A 329 -21.94 -12.70 8.21
N ALA A 330 -20.68 -12.83 7.79
CA ALA A 330 -19.53 -12.30 8.53
C ALA A 330 -19.35 -10.77 8.46
N MET A 331 -19.89 -10.11 7.43
CA MET A 331 -19.82 -8.65 7.27
C MET A 331 -20.97 -7.94 8.00
N GLY A 332 -22.12 -8.61 8.14
CA GLY A 332 -23.21 -8.22 9.03
C GLY A 332 -24.11 -7.11 8.51
N GLY A 333 -24.02 -6.71 7.23
CA GLY A 333 -24.83 -5.64 6.65
C GLY A 333 -26.30 -6.01 6.47
N ASN A 334 -26.63 -7.31 6.34
CA ASN A 334 -28.01 -7.78 6.29
C ASN A 334 -28.17 -9.18 6.90
N SER A 335 -28.98 -9.28 7.95
CA SER A 335 -29.21 -10.54 8.68
C SER A 335 -29.96 -11.62 7.89
N GLN A 336 -30.60 -11.25 6.77
CA GLN A 336 -31.32 -12.20 5.93
C GLN A 336 -30.37 -13.06 5.09
N ALA A 337 -29.17 -12.56 4.76
CA ALA A 337 -28.26 -13.19 3.84
C ALA A 337 -27.78 -14.58 4.29
N LYS A 338 -27.66 -15.49 3.32
CA LYS A 338 -27.23 -16.87 3.57
C LYS A 338 -25.97 -17.17 2.76
N THR A 339 -24.82 -17.10 3.42
CA THR A 339 -23.48 -17.22 2.82
C THR A 339 -22.57 -18.22 3.56
N PRO A 340 -23.00 -19.46 3.80
CA PRO A 340 -22.24 -20.41 4.62
C PRO A 340 -20.84 -20.72 4.08
N HIS A 341 -20.61 -20.63 2.78
CA HIS A 341 -19.30 -20.97 2.19
C HIS A 341 -18.29 -19.82 2.35
N MET A 342 -18.69 -18.58 2.09
CA MET A 342 -17.87 -17.40 2.35
C MET A 342 -17.63 -17.22 3.85
N ASP A 343 -18.65 -17.43 4.71
CA ASP A 343 -18.47 -17.37 6.16
C ASP A 343 -17.45 -18.42 6.65
N ARG A 344 -17.49 -19.64 6.10
CA ARG A 344 -16.46 -20.68 6.36
C ARG A 344 -15.09 -20.22 5.90
N LEU A 345 -14.98 -19.64 4.71
CA LEU A 345 -13.71 -19.15 4.15
C LEU A 345 -13.13 -18.03 5.02
N PHE A 346 -13.95 -17.06 5.44
CA PHE A 346 -13.53 -15.94 6.28
C PHE A 346 -12.97 -16.41 7.63
N GLY A 347 -13.45 -17.55 8.14
CA GLY A 347 -12.88 -18.24 9.31
C GLY A 347 -11.44 -18.76 9.13
N GLN A 348 -10.89 -18.78 7.90
CA GLN A 348 -9.58 -19.34 7.61
C GLN A 348 -8.46 -18.30 7.43
N GLY A 349 -8.77 -17.01 7.53
CA GLY A 349 -7.81 -15.92 7.30
C GLY A 349 -8.18 -14.65 8.03
N VAL A 350 -7.86 -13.51 7.41
CA VAL A 350 -8.18 -12.18 7.92
C VAL A 350 -9.22 -11.53 7.01
N LEU A 351 -10.38 -11.19 7.58
CA LEU A 351 -11.43 -10.40 6.92
C LEU A 351 -11.27 -8.92 7.31
N PHE A 352 -11.14 -8.05 6.32
CA PHE A 352 -11.15 -6.60 6.49
C PHE A 352 -12.59 -6.11 6.34
N THR A 353 -13.17 -5.64 7.44
CA THR A 353 -14.60 -5.26 7.47
C THR A 353 -14.85 -3.81 7.05
N ASN A 354 -13.79 -3.07 6.73
CA ASN A 354 -13.78 -1.65 6.39
C ASN A 354 -12.89 -1.39 5.14
N ALA A 355 -13.02 -2.26 4.14
CA ALA A 355 -12.29 -2.12 2.89
C ALA A 355 -13.10 -1.31 1.87
N HIS A 356 -12.44 -0.46 1.08
CA HIS A 356 -13.13 0.38 0.10
C HIS A 356 -12.49 0.38 -1.28
N CYS A 357 -13.36 0.42 -2.31
CA CYS A 357 -12.95 0.65 -3.69
C CYS A 357 -12.49 2.09 -3.92
N SER A 358 -11.62 2.33 -4.91
CA SER A 358 -11.21 3.70 -5.26
C SER A 358 -12.32 4.50 -5.95
N GLN A 359 -13.18 3.84 -6.73
CA GLN A 359 -14.35 4.46 -7.34
C GLN A 359 -15.44 3.42 -7.61
N ALA A 360 -16.68 3.71 -7.19
CA ALA A 360 -17.81 2.79 -7.19
C ALA A 360 -18.43 2.54 -8.60
N VAL A 361 -17.62 2.07 -9.54
CA VAL A 361 -18.07 1.49 -10.82
C VAL A 361 -17.04 0.48 -11.32
N CYS A 362 -17.52 -0.66 -11.84
CA CYS A 362 -16.69 -1.81 -12.19
C CYS A 362 -15.45 -1.44 -13.00
N THR A 363 -15.62 -0.64 -14.06
CA THR A 363 -14.53 -0.27 -14.95
C THR A 363 -13.40 0.44 -14.22
N ALA A 364 -13.71 1.46 -13.42
CA ALA A 364 -12.69 2.27 -12.76
C ALA A 364 -12.06 1.51 -11.59
N SER A 365 -12.89 0.87 -10.76
CA SER A 365 -12.39 0.11 -9.60
C SER A 365 -11.43 -1.01 -10.01
N ARG A 366 -11.85 -1.85 -10.97
CA ARG A 366 -11.04 -2.99 -11.43
C ARG A 366 -9.73 -2.53 -12.06
N ASN A 367 -9.77 -1.53 -12.95
CA ASN A 367 -8.55 -1.01 -13.56
C ASN A 367 -7.66 -0.29 -12.55
N SER A 368 -8.25 0.37 -11.54
CA SER A 368 -7.50 1.01 -10.46
C SER A 368 -6.76 -0.01 -9.60
N LEU A 369 -7.43 -1.07 -9.14
CA LEU A 369 -6.80 -2.18 -8.42
C LEU A 369 -5.70 -2.83 -9.27
N LEU A 370 -6.05 -3.25 -10.49
CA LEU A 370 -5.16 -4.02 -11.35
C LEU A 370 -3.97 -3.19 -11.83
N SER A 371 -4.08 -1.87 -11.96
CA SER A 371 -2.91 -1.00 -12.19
C SER A 371 -2.20 -0.60 -10.91
N GLY A 372 -2.87 -0.62 -9.75
CA GLY A 372 -2.36 -0.04 -8.51
C GLY A 372 -2.35 1.49 -8.50
N LEU A 373 -3.07 2.12 -9.43
CA LEU A 373 -3.17 3.58 -9.57
C LEU A 373 -4.59 4.05 -9.24
N HIS A 374 -4.71 5.10 -8.44
CA HIS A 374 -6.00 5.72 -8.15
C HIS A 374 -6.54 6.46 -9.41
N PRO A 375 -7.87 6.62 -9.60
CA PRO A 375 -8.42 7.42 -10.71
C PRO A 375 -7.87 8.85 -10.77
N THR A 376 -7.56 9.46 -9.61
CA THR A 376 -6.93 10.80 -9.55
C THR A 376 -5.48 10.83 -10.02
N THR A 377 -4.83 9.67 -10.11
CA THR A 377 -3.46 9.52 -10.64
C THR A 377 -3.49 9.18 -12.13
N SER A 378 -4.41 8.31 -12.53
CA SER A 378 -4.50 7.74 -13.88
C SER A 378 -5.40 8.51 -14.85
N GLY A 379 -6.34 9.32 -14.35
CA GLY A 379 -7.41 9.93 -15.14
C GLY A 379 -8.53 8.95 -15.53
N TRP A 380 -8.51 7.72 -15.01
CA TRP A 380 -9.41 6.63 -15.42
C TRP A 380 -10.69 6.57 -14.58
N TYR A 381 -11.58 7.56 -14.73
CA TYR A 381 -12.77 7.67 -13.88
C TYR A 381 -13.97 6.79 -14.30
N ALA A 382 -14.38 6.68 -15.57
CA ALA A 382 -15.55 5.84 -15.90
C ALA A 382 -15.72 5.52 -17.40
N SER A 383 -14.63 5.40 -18.16
CA SER A 383 -14.70 5.17 -19.61
C SER A 383 -13.69 4.11 -20.08
N THR A 384 -14.19 2.94 -20.45
CA THR A 384 -13.37 1.84 -21.02
C THR A 384 -12.66 2.27 -22.29
N SER A 385 -13.34 3.03 -23.15
CA SER A 385 -12.76 3.49 -24.43
C SER A 385 -11.63 4.48 -24.20
N ALA A 386 -11.78 5.41 -23.25
CA ALA A 386 -10.72 6.33 -22.85
C ALA A 386 -9.52 5.59 -22.26
N MET A 387 -9.76 4.67 -21.33
CA MET A 387 -8.72 3.84 -20.71
C MET A 387 -7.92 3.07 -21.76
N ARG A 388 -8.61 2.43 -22.72
CA ARG A 388 -7.95 1.68 -23.79
C ARG A 388 -7.08 2.57 -24.68
N ARG A 389 -7.57 3.76 -25.06
CA ARG A 389 -6.80 4.70 -25.90
C ARG A 389 -5.59 5.29 -25.19
N THR A 390 -5.66 5.45 -23.87
CA THR A 390 -4.63 6.10 -23.06
C THR A 390 -3.76 5.11 -22.28
N TYR A 391 -3.90 3.80 -22.53
CA TYR A 391 -3.17 2.76 -21.80
C TYR A 391 -1.67 3.00 -21.76
N ASP A 392 -1.05 3.20 -22.92
CA ASP A 392 0.41 3.37 -23.02
C ASP A 392 0.90 4.67 -22.40
N GLU A 393 0.08 5.73 -22.45
CA GLU A 393 0.38 7.02 -21.84
C GLU A 393 0.37 6.93 -20.31
N VAL A 394 -0.68 6.32 -19.75
CA VAL A 394 -0.88 6.21 -18.30
C VAL A 394 0.07 5.18 -17.69
N MET A 395 0.19 4.00 -18.31
CA MET A 395 1.01 2.93 -17.76
C MET A 395 2.50 3.16 -18.03
N GLY A 396 2.89 3.63 -19.21
CA GLY A 396 4.30 3.75 -19.59
C GLY A 396 5.07 2.44 -19.36
N SER A 397 6.08 2.45 -18.48
CA SER A 397 6.82 1.25 -18.07
C SER A 397 6.17 0.46 -16.92
N HIS A 398 5.15 1.01 -16.27
CA HIS A 398 4.41 0.37 -15.20
C HIS A 398 3.58 -0.81 -15.72
N LYS A 399 3.37 -1.82 -14.88
CA LYS A 399 2.69 -3.07 -15.24
C LYS A 399 1.43 -3.25 -14.42
N MET A 400 0.37 -3.74 -15.06
CA MET A 400 -0.79 -4.22 -14.31
C MET A 400 -0.43 -5.49 -13.55
N LEU A 401 -1.06 -5.71 -12.40
CA LEU A 401 -0.88 -6.85 -11.49
C LEU A 401 -0.71 -8.20 -12.21
N PRO A 402 -1.63 -8.64 -13.10
CA PRO A 402 -1.46 -9.93 -13.77
C PRO A 402 -0.25 -9.97 -14.71
N GLN A 403 0.06 -8.87 -15.40
CA GLN A 403 1.28 -8.78 -16.21
C GLN A 403 2.52 -8.84 -15.33
N HIS A 404 2.53 -8.17 -14.19
CA HIS A 404 3.65 -8.20 -13.26
C HIS A 404 3.91 -9.59 -12.69
N PHE A 405 2.86 -10.35 -12.36
CA PHE A 405 2.98 -11.75 -11.96
C PHE A 405 3.54 -12.61 -13.10
N LYS A 406 2.98 -12.46 -14.31
CA LYS A 406 3.43 -13.18 -15.51
C LYS A 406 4.91 -12.92 -15.82
N ASP A 407 5.30 -11.65 -15.87
CA ASP A 407 6.67 -11.20 -16.16
C ASP A 407 7.67 -11.70 -15.10
N ASN A 408 7.20 -12.11 -13.91
CA ASN A 408 8.02 -12.64 -12.81
C ASN A 408 7.85 -14.15 -12.57
N GLY A 409 7.42 -14.88 -13.60
CA GLY A 409 7.48 -16.34 -13.64
C GLY A 409 6.30 -17.03 -12.97
N TYR A 410 5.12 -16.41 -12.94
CA TYR A 410 3.89 -17.11 -12.61
C TYR A 410 3.18 -17.60 -13.87
N HIS A 411 2.59 -18.78 -13.79
CA HIS A 411 1.60 -19.22 -14.76
C HIS A 411 0.29 -18.47 -14.52
N THR A 412 -0.12 -17.62 -15.46
CA THR A 412 -1.27 -16.73 -15.23
C THR A 412 -2.54 -17.20 -15.94
N MET A 413 -3.62 -17.29 -15.16
CA MET A 413 -4.88 -17.91 -15.55
C MET A 413 -6.04 -16.97 -15.22
N ALA A 414 -7.05 -16.88 -16.09
CA ALA A 414 -8.23 -16.07 -15.79
C ALA A 414 -9.55 -16.64 -16.33
N ALA A 415 -10.60 -16.55 -15.51
CA ALA A 415 -11.98 -16.81 -15.90
C ALA A 415 -12.93 -15.70 -15.45
N GLY A 416 -13.99 -15.49 -16.22
CA GLY A 416 -15.06 -14.58 -15.85
C GLY A 416 -14.69 -13.10 -15.95
N LYS A 417 -15.26 -12.29 -15.06
CA LYS A 417 -15.14 -10.83 -15.01
C LYS A 417 -14.03 -10.43 -14.03
N VAL A 418 -12.79 -10.39 -14.52
CA VAL A 418 -11.62 -9.89 -13.77
C VAL A 418 -11.46 -8.40 -14.01
N PHE A 419 -11.44 -8.03 -15.29
CA PHE A 419 -11.64 -6.68 -15.80
C PHE A 419 -13.14 -6.45 -16.08
N HIS A 420 -13.54 -5.24 -16.46
CA HIS A 420 -14.96 -4.96 -16.67
C HIS A 420 -15.58 -5.76 -17.83
N GLN A 421 -14.86 -5.96 -18.93
CA GLN A 421 -15.32 -6.66 -20.12
C GLN A 421 -15.01 -8.18 -20.12
N GLY A 422 -14.72 -8.76 -18.96
CA GLY A 422 -14.35 -10.17 -18.80
C GLY A 422 -12.91 -10.32 -18.31
N VAL A 423 -12.11 -11.15 -18.98
CA VAL A 423 -10.71 -11.37 -18.60
C VAL A 423 -9.79 -10.22 -18.99
N SER A 424 -10.22 -9.28 -19.84
CA SER A 424 -9.42 -8.10 -20.23
C SER A 424 -10.29 -6.97 -20.80
N ASP A 425 -10.01 -5.73 -20.39
CA ASP A 425 -10.53 -4.51 -21.05
C ASP A 425 -9.67 -4.10 -22.26
N TYR A 426 -8.46 -4.67 -22.39
CA TYR A 426 -7.46 -4.38 -23.42
C TYR A 426 -7.24 -5.62 -24.28
N LYS A 427 -8.17 -5.90 -25.21
CA LYS A 427 -8.22 -7.17 -25.96
C LYS A 427 -6.88 -7.54 -26.63
N GLU A 428 -6.21 -6.55 -27.22
CA GLU A 428 -4.92 -6.64 -27.88
C GLU A 428 -3.77 -7.00 -26.92
N ARG A 429 -3.93 -6.76 -25.63
CA ARG A 429 -2.95 -7.03 -24.56
C ARG A 429 -3.33 -8.22 -23.69
N THR A 430 -4.40 -8.95 -24.02
CA THR A 430 -4.84 -10.11 -23.20
C THR A 430 -3.71 -11.12 -22.95
N LYS A 431 -2.82 -11.30 -23.93
CA LYS A 431 -1.65 -12.18 -23.81
C LYS A 431 -0.54 -11.64 -22.91
N ASP A 432 -0.51 -10.33 -22.67
CA ASP A 432 0.40 -9.69 -21.72
C ASP A 432 -0.02 -10.02 -20.28
N PHE A 433 -1.31 -10.30 -20.05
CA PHE A 433 -1.86 -10.59 -18.72
C PHE A 433 -1.93 -12.09 -18.42
N TRP A 434 -2.36 -12.90 -19.39
CA TRP A 434 -2.79 -14.28 -19.15
C TRP A 434 -2.10 -15.27 -20.10
N ASP A 435 -1.67 -16.41 -19.57
CA ASP A 435 -1.30 -17.58 -20.36
C ASP A 435 -2.53 -18.37 -20.80
N VAL A 436 -3.49 -18.54 -19.88
CA VAL A 436 -4.72 -19.29 -20.13
C VAL A 436 -5.92 -18.44 -19.75
N THR A 437 -6.94 -18.43 -20.61
CA THR A 437 -8.22 -17.79 -20.31
C THR A 437 -9.37 -18.75 -20.58
N ALA A 438 -10.37 -18.74 -19.71
CA ALA A 438 -11.59 -19.52 -19.92
C ALA A 438 -12.33 -19.06 -21.19
N PRO A 439 -13.05 -19.96 -21.87
CA PRO A 439 -13.90 -19.59 -23.00
C PRO A 439 -14.94 -18.53 -22.60
N GLY A 440 -15.21 -17.59 -23.51
CA GLY A 440 -16.24 -16.58 -23.29
C GLY A 440 -17.66 -17.16 -23.22
N TYR A 441 -18.55 -16.47 -22.51
CA TYR A 441 -19.94 -16.89 -22.33
C TYR A 441 -20.76 -16.75 -23.62
N LYS A 442 -21.40 -17.85 -24.05
CA LYS A 442 -22.23 -17.90 -25.26
C LYS A 442 -23.70 -17.92 -24.86
N VAL A 443 -24.43 -16.89 -25.26
CA VAL A 443 -25.87 -16.74 -24.98
C VAL A 443 -26.67 -16.95 -26.27
N PRO A 444 -27.65 -17.88 -26.29
CA PRO A 444 -28.58 -18.05 -27.40
C PRO A 444 -29.36 -16.77 -27.71
N LYS A 445 -29.64 -16.53 -29.00
CA LYS A 445 -30.36 -15.32 -29.44
C LYS A 445 -31.72 -15.15 -28.76
N GLU A 446 -32.42 -16.24 -28.47
CA GLU A 446 -33.73 -16.21 -27.82
C GLU A 446 -33.65 -15.66 -26.38
N LEU A 447 -32.62 -16.04 -25.62
CA LEU A 447 -32.40 -15.49 -24.27
C LEU A 447 -31.96 -14.03 -24.31
N MET A 448 -31.29 -13.59 -25.38
CA MET A 448 -30.94 -12.18 -25.57
C MET A 448 -32.15 -11.27 -25.85
N LYS A 449 -33.32 -11.83 -26.20
CA LYS A 449 -34.54 -11.03 -26.43
C LYS A 449 -35.22 -10.60 -25.13
N ARG A 450 -34.91 -11.26 -24.02
CA ARG A 450 -35.57 -11.04 -22.71
C ARG A 450 -35.18 -9.72 -22.05
N GLY A 451 -34.10 -9.11 -22.51
CA GLY A 451 -33.69 -7.80 -22.04
C GLY A 451 -32.37 -7.39 -22.68
N SER A 452 -32.06 -6.12 -22.53
CA SER A 452 -30.76 -5.56 -22.85
C SER A 452 -30.18 -5.00 -21.56
N GLY A 453 -28.86 -4.98 -21.43
CA GLY A 453 -28.18 -4.46 -20.26
C GLY A 453 -26.83 -3.87 -20.62
N TYR A 454 -26.03 -3.58 -19.59
CA TYR A 454 -24.66 -3.13 -19.75
C TYR A 454 -23.92 -3.99 -20.77
N GLY A 455 -23.22 -3.34 -21.72
CA GLY A 455 -22.64 -3.99 -22.89
C GLY A 455 -21.83 -5.24 -22.51
N GLY A 456 -22.20 -6.39 -23.07
CA GLY A 456 -21.58 -7.67 -22.77
C GLY A 456 -22.60 -8.80 -22.73
N ARG A 457 -22.14 -10.04 -22.91
CA ARG A 457 -23.01 -11.24 -22.83
C ARG A 457 -22.99 -11.88 -21.44
N HIS A 458 -22.02 -11.54 -20.61
CA HIS A 458 -21.78 -12.20 -19.31
C HIS A 458 -22.81 -11.86 -18.23
N PHE A 459 -23.63 -10.82 -18.40
CA PHE A 459 -24.70 -10.46 -17.45
C PHE A 459 -26.02 -11.22 -17.66
N TYR A 460 -26.17 -11.92 -18.78
CA TYR A 460 -27.35 -12.72 -19.09
C TYR A 460 -27.41 -14.00 -18.26
N PRO A 461 -28.60 -14.62 -18.14
CA PRO A 461 -29.88 -14.22 -18.75
C PRO A 461 -30.64 -13.15 -17.94
N PHE A 462 -31.60 -12.50 -18.60
CA PHE A 462 -32.60 -11.65 -17.95
C PHE A 462 -33.79 -12.51 -17.49
N PRO A 463 -34.66 -11.99 -16.59
CA PRO A 463 -35.87 -12.70 -16.17
C PRO A 463 -36.70 -13.16 -17.38
N LYS A 464 -37.42 -14.28 -17.21
CA LYS A 464 -38.20 -14.90 -18.30
C LYS A 464 -39.20 -13.96 -18.96
N GLU A 465 -39.89 -13.16 -18.15
CA GLU A 465 -40.87 -12.14 -18.58
C GLU A 465 -40.22 -10.78 -18.92
N GLY A 466 -38.89 -10.73 -18.90
CA GLY A 466 -38.10 -9.52 -19.14
C GLY A 466 -38.15 -8.49 -18.00
N SER A 467 -37.65 -7.30 -18.28
CA SER A 467 -37.57 -6.22 -17.30
C SER A 467 -38.91 -5.51 -17.12
N ARG A 468 -39.41 -5.46 -15.89
CA ARG A 468 -40.60 -4.67 -15.53
C ARG A 468 -40.39 -3.17 -15.77
N ILE A 469 -39.16 -2.68 -15.62
CA ILE A 469 -38.79 -1.30 -15.97
C ILE A 469 -38.95 -1.05 -17.47
N SER A 470 -38.44 -1.94 -18.33
CA SER A 470 -38.67 -1.83 -19.78
C SER A 470 -40.15 -1.93 -20.14
N ASN A 471 -40.91 -2.79 -19.47
CA ASN A 471 -42.35 -2.92 -19.73
C ASN A 471 -43.11 -1.63 -19.38
N ARG A 472 -42.69 -0.90 -18.35
CA ARG A 472 -43.33 0.34 -17.89
C ARG A 472 -42.91 1.58 -18.68
N PHE A 473 -41.62 1.72 -18.95
CA PHE A 473 -41.01 2.95 -19.50
C PHE A 473 -40.59 2.82 -20.97
N GLY A 474 -40.75 1.63 -21.56
CA GLY A 474 -40.40 1.34 -22.95
C GLY A 474 -39.10 0.54 -23.07
N PRO A 475 -38.91 -0.14 -24.21
CA PRO A 475 -37.78 -1.07 -24.41
C PRO A 475 -36.41 -0.37 -24.45
N ASP A 476 -36.37 0.93 -24.75
CA ASP A 476 -35.15 1.73 -24.89
C ASP A 476 -34.75 2.47 -23.60
N VAL A 477 -35.45 2.22 -22.49
CA VAL A 477 -35.14 2.86 -21.20
C VAL A 477 -33.77 2.41 -20.69
N ASP A 478 -32.90 3.38 -20.41
CA ASP A 478 -31.62 3.12 -19.73
C ASP A 478 -31.85 2.53 -18.34
N GLY A 479 -30.97 1.64 -17.89
CA GLY A 479 -31.08 1.07 -16.55
C GLY A 479 -32.15 -0.02 -16.40
N ASN A 480 -32.78 -0.48 -17.47
CA ASN A 480 -33.69 -1.62 -17.47
C ASN A 480 -33.14 -2.93 -16.85
N SER A 481 -31.83 -3.05 -16.68
CA SER A 481 -31.19 -4.15 -15.94
C SER A 481 -31.59 -4.25 -14.47
N LEU A 482 -32.11 -3.18 -13.85
CA LEU A 482 -32.60 -3.21 -12.48
C LEU A 482 -33.93 -3.99 -12.40
N CYS A 483 -33.80 -5.31 -12.45
CA CYS A 483 -34.87 -6.29 -12.43
C CYS A 483 -34.36 -7.58 -11.78
N ALA A 484 -35.28 -8.40 -11.30
CA ALA A 484 -34.98 -9.64 -10.59
C ALA A 484 -35.84 -10.80 -11.11
N GLY A 485 -35.40 -12.04 -10.84
CA GLY A 485 -36.26 -13.20 -11.03
C GLY A 485 -35.54 -14.54 -11.02
N PRO A 486 -36.24 -15.62 -10.61
CA PRO A 486 -35.70 -16.97 -10.65
C PRO A 486 -35.57 -17.47 -12.09
N LEU A 487 -34.59 -18.35 -12.29
CA LEU A 487 -34.34 -19.02 -13.56
C LEU A 487 -34.44 -20.54 -13.40
N ASP A 488 -35.20 -21.16 -14.30
CA ASP A 488 -35.19 -22.61 -14.47
C ASP A 488 -34.08 -23.02 -15.46
N PRO A 489 -33.65 -24.29 -15.52
CA PRO A 489 -32.60 -24.73 -16.45
C PRO A 489 -32.80 -24.31 -17.91
N GLU A 490 -34.04 -24.35 -18.41
CA GLU A 490 -34.39 -23.90 -19.76
C GLU A 490 -34.24 -22.38 -19.99
N ASP A 491 -34.19 -21.60 -18.92
CA ASP A 491 -34.00 -20.15 -18.95
C ASP A 491 -32.51 -19.76 -18.98
N MET A 492 -31.61 -20.74 -18.81
CA MET A 492 -30.17 -20.56 -18.74
C MET A 492 -29.46 -21.11 -19.98
N PRO A 493 -28.45 -20.41 -20.53
CA PRO A 493 -27.64 -20.93 -21.63
C PRO A 493 -27.05 -22.31 -21.34
N GLY A 494 -27.56 -23.34 -22.03
CA GLY A 494 -27.10 -24.73 -21.82
C GLY A 494 -27.41 -25.29 -20.43
N GLY A 495 -28.41 -24.72 -19.72
CA GLY A 495 -28.79 -25.17 -18.38
C GLY A 495 -27.92 -24.62 -17.25
N LYS A 496 -26.99 -23.70 -17.52
CA LYS A 496 -26.05 -23.16 -16.53
C LYS A 496 -25.89 -21.65 -16.61
N MET A 497 -25.75 -21.02 -15.46
CA MET A 497 -25.31 -19.63 -15.32
C MET A 497 -23.82 -19.49 -15.67
N PHE A 498 -23.39 -18.27 -16.00
CA PHE A 498 -21.98 -18.04 -16.30
C PHE A 498 -21.07 -18.32 -15.09
N ASP A 499 -21.51 -17.97 -13.88
CA ASP A 499 -20.75 -18.20 -12.65
C ASP A 499 -20.52 -19.70 -12.36
N GLU A 500 -21.45 -20.58 -12.75
CA GLU A 500 -21.25 -22.03 -12.67
C GLU A 500 -20.15 -22.49 -13.62
N LEU A 501 -20.13 -21.97 -14.86
CA LEU A 501 -19.09 -22.28 -15.84
C LEU A 501 -17.72 -21.74 -15.42
N ILE A 502 -17.68 -20.58 -14.75
CA ILE A 502 -16.47 -20.00 -14.18
C ILE A 502 -15.93 -20.90 -13.06
N ALA A 503 -16.80 -21.32 -12.14
CA ALA A 503 -16.41 -22.22 -11.06
C ALA A 503 -15.93 -23.58 -11.60
N GLU A 504 -16.65 -24.19 -12.54
CA GLU A 504 -16.27 -25.44 -13.18
C GLU A 504 -14.88 -25.35 -13.83
N TRP A 505 -14.63 -24.27 -14.58
CA TRP A 505 -13.32 -24.08 -15.18
C TRP A 505 -12.21 -23.92 -14.14
N ALA A 506 -12.44 -23.18 -13.05
CA ALA A 506 -11.46 -23.01 -11.98
C ALA A 506 -11.19 -24.33 -11.25
N VAL A 507 -12.24 -25.14 -11.00
CA VAL A 507 -12.12 -26.49 -10.44
C VAL A 507 -11.26 -27.37 -11.34
N ASP A 508 -11.50 -27.35 -12.66
CA ASP A 508 -10.69 -28.10 -13.62
C ASP A 508 -9.22 -27.67 -13.57
N GLN A 509 -8.93 -26.37 -13.57
CA GLN A 509 -7.55 -25.87 -13.47
C GLN A 509 -6.87 -26.24 -12.14
N LEU A 510 -7.60 -26.20 -11.01
CA LEU A 510 -7.05 -26.60 -9.72
C LEU A 510 -6.74 -28.10 -9.62
N GLY A 511 -7.37 -28.93 -10.46
CA GLY A 511 -7.08 -30.36 -10.58
C GLY A 511 -5.80 -30.67 -11.38
N GLU A 512 -5.23 -29.69 -12.08
CA GLU A 512 -4.00 -29.84 -12.87
C GLU A 512 -2.74 -29.66 -12.02
N ASN A 513 -1.61 -30.13 -12.55
CA ASN A 513 -0.29 -29.92 -11.96
C ASN A 513 0.47 -28.81 -12.70
N TYR A 514 1.10 -27.93 -11.95
CA TYR A 514 1.92 -26.84 -12.51
C TYR A 514 3.34 -26.94 -11.96
N GLU A 515 4.34 -26.84 -12.85
CA GLU A 515 5.76 -26.75 -12.44
C GLU A 515 6.11 -25.37 -11.86
N GLU A 516 5.35 -24.36 -12.28
CA GLU A 516 5.51 -22.96 -11.93
C GLU A 516 4.40 -22.55 -10.94
N PRO A 517 4.64 -21.60 -10.03
CA PRO A 517 3.57 -21.07 -9.20
C PRO A 517 2.53 -20.40 -10.10
N PHE A 518 1.26 -20.49 -9.76
CA PHE A 518 0.20 -19.89 -10.56
C PHE A 518 -0.43 -18.66 -9.92
N PHE A 519 -0.93 -17.77 -10.78
CA PHE A 519 -1.85 -16.71 -10.41
C PHE A 519 -3.16 -16.95 -11.17
N MET A 520 -4.20 -17.38 -10.46
CA MET A 520 -5.51 -17.70 -11.01
C MET A 520 -6.53 -16.66 -10.60
N ALA A 521 -6.99 -15.86 -11.56
CA ALA A 521 -8.06 -14.89 -11.35
C ALA A 521 -9.43 -15.49 -11.70
N VAL A 522 -10.34 -15.51 -10.74
CA VAL A 522 -11.70 -16.06 -10.88
C VAL A 522 -12.69 -14.95 -10.60
N GLY A 523 -13.31 -14.42 -11.66
CA GLY A 523 -14.19 -13.27 -11.57
C GLY A 523 -15.67 -13.62 -11.72
N PHE A 524 -16.39 -13.73 -10.60
CA PHE A 524 -17.83 -13.95 -10.60
C PHE A 524 -18.61 -12.67 -10.93
N VAL A 525 -19.76 -12.83 -11.58
CA VAL A 525 -20.62 -11.75 -12.09
C VAL A 525 -21.79 -11.45 -11.18
N ARG A 526 -22.42 -12.45 -10.55
CA ARG A 526 -23.43 -12.16 -9.53
C ARG A 526 -22.75 -11.65 -8.24
N PRO A 527 -23.38 -10.71 -7.50
CA PRO A 527 -24.77 -10.26 -7.61
C PRO A 527 -25.05 -9.05 -8.52
N HIS A 528 -24.18 -8.69 -9.48
CA HIS A 528 -24.50 -7.63 -10.45
C HIS A 528 -25.84 -7.85 -11.16
N VAL A 529 -26.58 -6.76 -11.40
CA VAL A 529 -27.84 -6.75 -12.15
C VAL A 529 -27.74 -7.41 -13.55
N PRO A 530 -28.80 -8.03 -14.08
CA PRO A 530 -30.08 -8.31 -13.44
C PRO A 530 -29.94 -9.32 -12.31
N PHE A 531 -30.71 -9.14 -11.23
CA PHE A 531 -30.70 -9.99 -10.03
C PHE A 531 -31.40 -11.32 -10.31
N THR A 532 -30.73 -12.16 -11.09
CA THR A 532 -31.23 -13.45 -11.54
C THR A 532 -30.26 -14.56 -11.14
N ALA A 533 -30.83 -15.65 -10.66
CA ALA A 533 -30.12 -16.83 -10.18
C ALA A 533 -31.01 -18.07 -10.37
N PRO A 534 -30.44 -19.29 -10.31
CA PRO A 534 -31.24 -20.51 -10.35
C PRO A 534 -32.34 -20.49 -9.27
N ARG A 535 -33.55 -20.96 -9.62
CA ARG A 535 -34.75 -20.90 -8.77
C ARG A 535 -34.51 -21.36 -7.32
N LYS A 536 -33.71 -22.41 -7.12
CA LYS A 536 -33.41 -22.95 -5.78
C LYS A 536 -32.90 -21.90 -4.78
N PHE A 537 -32.22 -20.84 -5.25
CA PHE A 537 -31.71 -19.77 -4.39
C PHE A 537 -32.77 -18.72 -4.05
N PHE A 538 -33.77 -18.51 -4.92
CA PHE A 538 -34.93 -17.71 -4.57
C PHE A 538 -35.77 -18.43 -3.51
N ASP A 539 -35.97 -19.73 -3.68
CA ASP A 539 -36.76 -20.59 -2.78
C ASP A 539 -36.13 -20.73 -1.38
N MET A 540 -34.88 -20.30 -1.19
CA MET A 540 -34.25 -20.22 0.14
C MET A 540 -34.88 -19.14 1.02
N TYR A 541 -35.60 -18.17 0.44
CA TYR A 541 -36.16 -17.03 1.15
C TYR A 541 -37.67 -17.01 0.98
N ASP A 542 -38.39 -16.74 2.06
CA ASP A 542 -39.84 -16.50 1.99
C ASP A 542 -40.08 -15.06 1.53
N PRO A 543 -40.65 -14.83 0.32
CA PRO A 543 -40.89 -13.49 -0.21
C PRO A 543 -41.72 -12.60 0.72
N ALA A 544 -42.62 -13.19 1.51
CA ALA A 544 -43.48 -12.45 2.44
C ALA A 544 -42.71 -11.86 3.64
N THR A 545 -41.50 -12.34 3.90
CA THR A 545 -40.66 -11.92 5.03
C THR A 545 -39.49 -11.03 4.64
N ILE A 546 -39.31 -10.75 3.34
CA ILE A 546 -38.21 -9.93 2.84
C ILE A 546 -38.31 -8.51 3.38
N GLN A 547 -37.24 -8.07 4.02
CA GLN A 547 -37.08 -6.71 4.54
C GLN A 547 -36.20 -5.88 3.61
N ILE A 548 -36.72 -4.70 3.24
CA ILE A 548 -35.96 -3.67 2.52
C ILE A 548 -35.06 -2.88 3.51
N PRO A 549 -34.02 -2.19 3.02
CA PRO A 549 -33.21 -1.31 3.84
C PRO A 549 -34.04 -0.23 4.55
N GLU A 550 -33.56 0.22 5.71
CA GLU A 550 -34.16 1.34 6.43
C GLU A 550 -33.82 2.65 5.71
N VAL A 551 -34.84 3.34 5.21
CA VAL A 551 -34.69 4.59 4.47
C VAL A 551 -35.68 5.62 5.02
N PRO A 552 -35.22 6.56 5.86
CA PRO A 552 -36.02 7.67 6.37
C PRO A 552 -36.67 8.52 5.26
N GLU A 553 -37.87 9.04 5.48
CA GLU A 553 -38.50 9.97 4.52
C GLU A 553 -37.67 11.24 4.28
N THR A 554 -36.84 11.63 5.25
CA THR A 554 -35.98 12.82 5.21
C THR A 554 -34.59 12.56 4.63
N GLU A 555 -34.32 11.37 4.09
CA GLU A 555 -32.99 10.90 3.69
C GLU A 555 -32.23 11.85 2.76
N MET A 556 -32.96 12.60 1.92
CA MET A 556 -32.38 13.51 0.92
C MET A 556 -32.46 15.00 1.32
N SER A 557 -33.01 15.31 2.49
CA SER A 557 -33.34 16.70 2.88
C SER A 557 -32.11 17.56 3.17
N ASP A 558 -31.01 16.97 3.61
CA ASP A 558 -29.75 17.64 3.95
C ASP A 558 -28.59 17.34 2.98
N ILE A 559 -28.87 16.55 1.94
CA ILE A 559 -27.93 16.22 0.87
C ILE A 559 -27.77 17.43 -0.08
N PRO A 560 -26.54 17.87 -0.40
CA PRO A 560 -26.32 18.92 -1.39
C PRO A 560 -26.80 18.55 -2.80
N ILE A 561 -27.04 19.56 -3.64
CA ILE A 561 -27.60 19.36 -4.99
C ILE A 561 -26.73 18.46 -5.88
N MET A 562 -25.40 18.49 -5.73
CA MET A 562 -24.51 17.58 -6.44
C MET A 562 -24.71 16.13 -5.99
N GLY A 563 -24.87 15.89 -4.68
CA GLY A 563 -25.26 14.59 -4.13
C GLY A 563 -26.63 14.12 -4.66
N LYS A 564 -27.63 15.01 -4.71
CA LYS A 564 -28.95 14.71 -5.32
C LYS A 564 -28.84 14.34 -6.81
N SER A 565 -27.95 15.00 -7.55
CA SER A 565 -27.67 14.66 -8.96
C SER A 565 -27.06 13.28 -9.09
N ILE A 566 -26.19 12.88 -8.16
CA ILE A 566 -25.64 11.52 -8.12
C ILE A 566 -26.76 10.50 -7.84
N ALA A 567 -27.59 10.73 -6.83
CA ALA A 567 -28.70 9.84 -6.44
C ALA A 567 -29.75 9.65 -7.54
N TYR A 568 -29.90 10.60 -8.46
CA TYR A 568 -30.83 10.50 -9.59
C TYR A 568 -30.63 9.23 -10.43
N GLY A 569 -29.40 8.72 -10.55
CA GLY A 569 -29.14 7.49 -11.30
C GLY A 569 -29.23 7.66 -12.83
N THR A 570 -29.71 6.61 -13.51
CA THR A 570 -29.65 6.46 -14.98
C THR A 570 -31.02 6.58 -15.66
N ILE A 571 -32.07 6.10 -15.00
CA ILE A 571 -33.44 6.08 -15.53
C ILE A 571 -33.97 7.52 -15.56
N GLN A 572 -34.62 7.89 -16.66
CA GLN A 572 -35.31 9.18 -16.77
C GLN A 572 -36.44 9.24 -15.71
N GLY A 573 -36.44 10.28 -14.88
CA GLY A 573 -37.31 10.42 -13.71
C GLY A 573 -36.65 9.96 -12.39
N GLY A 574 -35.57 9.19 -12.47
CA GLY A 574 -34.77 8.72 -11.35
C GLY A 574 -34.89 7.22 -11.08
N ASP A 575 -33.79 6.55 -10.76
CA ASP A 575 -33.78 5.09 -10.50
C ASP A 575 -34.73 4.71 -9.35
N HIS A 576 -34.64 5.43 -8.22
CA HIS A 576 -35.46 5.14 -7.05
C HIS A 576 -36.94 5.43 -7.28
N HIS A 577 -37.26 6.56 -7.92
CA HIS A 577 -38.62 6.85 -8.32
C HIS A 577 -39.19 5.81 -9.30
N ALA A 578 -38.38 5.32 -10.24
CA ALA A 578 -38.79 4.26 -11.13
C ALA A 578 -39.15 2.99 -10.35
N VAL A 579 -38.32 2.57 -9.38
CA VAL A 579 -38.62 1.38 -8.56
C VAL A 579 -39.94 1.52 -7.80
N LEU A 580 -40.17 2.66 -7.14
CA LEU A 580 -41.39 2.92 -6.38
C LEU A 580 -42.66 2.97 -7.25
N THR A 581 -42.52 3.24 -8.56
CA THR A 581 -43.68 3.41 -9.47
C THR A 581 -44.00 2.17 -10.31
N ILE A 582 -43.20 1.10 -10.20
CA ILE A 582 -43.50 -0.18 -10.84
C ILE A 582 -44.65 -0.87 -10.11
N ASP A 583 -44.50 -1.08 -8.80
CA ASP A 583 -45.44 -1.76 -7.90
C ASP A 583 -44.94 -1.66 -6.45
N ASP A 584 -45.85 -1.73 -5.47
CA ASP A 584 -45.54 -1.63 -4.04
C ASP A 584 -44.53 -2.70 -3.56
N ASP A 585 -44.49 -3.87 -4.19
CA ASP A 585 -43.57 -4.95 -3.82
C ASP A 585 -42.30 -5.02 -4.69
N TYR A 586 -42.13 -4.13 -5.68
CA TYR A 586 -40.99 -4.23 -6.61
C TYR A 586 -39.63 -4.00 -5.91
N TRP A 587 -39.59 -3.14 -4.90
CA TRP A 587 -38.38 -2.97 -4.08
C TRP A 587 -38.02 -4.29 -3.37
N LYS A 588 -38.99 -4.95 -2.70
CA LYS A 588 -38.76 -6.25 -2.06
C LYS A 588 -38.34 -7.31 -3.07
N GLU A 589 -38.91 -7.32 -4.28
CA GLU A 589 -38.53 -8.23 -5.36
C GLU A 589 -37.05 -8.08 -5.72
N LEU A 590 -36.55 -6.84 -5.84
CA LEU A 590 -35.15 -6.55 -6.12
C LEU A 590 -34.23 -7.01 -4.98
N VAL A 591 -34.62 -6.75 -3.73
CA VAL A 591 -33.88 -7.20 -2.53
C VAL A 591 -33.83 -8.72 -2.45
N HIS A 592 -34.96 -9.40 -2.69
CA HIS A 592 -35.03 -10.87 -2.76
C HIS A 592 -34.12 -11.43 -3.84
N GLY A 593 -34.13 -10.81 -5.03
CA GLY A 593 -33.23 -11.16 -6.12
C GLY A 593 -31.76 -11.01 -5.74
N TYR A 594 -31.39 -9.91 -5.09
CA TYR A 594 -30.01 -9.68 -4.64
C TYR A 594 -29.56 -10.74 -3.63
N LEU A 595 -30.38 -11.03 -2.61
CA LEU A 595 -30.12 -12.08 -1.61
C LEU A 595 -29.95 -13.46 -2.27
N ALA A 596 -30.81 -13.80 -3.24
CA ALA A 596 -30.70 -15.04 -4.01
C ALA A 596 -29.39 -15.10 -4.83
N CYS A 597 -28.99 -13.99 -5.46
CA CYS A 597 -27.72 -13.89 -6.18
C CYS A 597 -26.50 -14.02 -5.27
N VAL A 598 -26.54 -13.43 -4.06
CA VAL A 598 -25.48 -13.56 -3.05
C VAL A 598 -25.33 -15.02 -2.60
N SER A 599 -26.43 -15.72 -2.27
CA SER A 599 -26.36 -17.16 -1.96
C SER A 599 -25.91 -18.03 -3.14
N PHE A 600 -26.26 -17.62 -4.36
CA PHE A 600 -25.81 -18.33 -5.56
C PHE A 600 -24.30 -18.26 -5.75
N VAL A 601 -23.72 -17.06 -5.67
CA VAL A 601 -22.27 -16.88 -5.82
C VAL A 601 -21.50 -17.47 -4.63
N ASP A 602 -22.07 -17.45 -3.43
CA ASP A 602 -21.54 -18.16 -2.26
C ASP A 602 -21.31 -19.66 -2.55
N GLU A 603 -22.31 -20.34 -3.12
CA GLU A 603 -22.18 -21.76 -3.51
C GLU A 603 -21.07 -21.95 -4.57
N GLN A 604 -20.92 -21.02 -5.52
CA GLN A 604 -19.91 -21.13 -6.58
C GLN A 604 -18.50 -20.93 -6.02
N ILE A 605 -18.31 -19.98 -5.12
CA ILE A 605 -17.07 -19.79 -4.37
C ILE A 605 -16.77 -21.04 -3.55
N GLY A 606 -17.77 -21.61 -2.86
CA GLY A 606 -17.64 -22.85 -2.10
C GLY A 606 -17.10 -24.02 -2.92
N LYS A 607 -17.53 -24.17 -4.18
CA LYS A 607 -17.01 -25.20 -5.11
C LYS A 607 -15.53 -24.98 -5.41
N VAL A 608 -15.13 -23.76 -5.74
CA VAL A 608 -13.72 -23.43 -6.06
C VAL A 608 -12.82 -23.61 -4.85
N ILE A 609 -13.25 -23.14 -3.67
CA ILE A 609 -12.49 -23.29 -2.42
C ILE A 609 -12.34 -24.75 -2.04
N THR A 610 -13.41 -25.55 -2.14
CA THR A 610 -13.35 -26.99 -1.85
C THR A 610 -12.39 -27.69 -2.81
N ALA A 611 -12.43 -27.37 -4.11
CA ALA A 611 -11.48 -27.92 -5.06
C ALA A 611 -10.03 -27.52 -4.78
N LEU A 612 -9.77 -26.28 -4.34
CA LEU A 612 -8.44 -25.88 -3.90
C LEU A 612 -8.00 -26.68 -2.67
N GLU A 613 -8.87 -26.82 -1.67
CA GLU A 613 -8.61 -27.59 -0.44
C GLU A 613 -8.32 -29.07 -0.72
N ASP A 614 -8.98 -29.66 -1.73
CA ASP A 614 -8.77 -31.05 -2.16
C ASP A 614 -7.58 -31.22 -3.14
N SER A 615 -6.98 -30.13 -3.63
CA SER A 615 -5.86 -30.14 -4.58
C SER A 615 -4.50 -30.24 -3.89
N PRO A 616 -3.43 -30.65 -4.60
CA PRO A 616 -2.06 -30.57 -4.07
C PRO A 616 -1.58 -29.13 -3.78
N HIS A 617 -2.35 -28.11 -4.17
CA HIS A 617 -2.00 -26.70 -4.04
C HIS A 617 -2.47 -26.07 -2.72
N ALA A 618 -3.28 -26.79 -1.92
CA ALA A 618 -4.01 -26.24 -0.77
C ALA A 618 -3.12 -25.49 0.24
N ASP A 619 -1.98 -26.06 0.61
CA ASP A 619 -1.11 -25.55 1.68
C ASP A 619 -0.24 -24.36 1.25
N ASN A 620 -0.04 -24.18 -0.06
CA ASN A 620 0.85 -23.16 -0.62
C ASN A 620 0.09 -22.07 -1.40
N THR A 621 -1.23 -21.95 -1.24
CA THR A 621 -2.02 -20.97 -2.01
C THR A 621 -2.50 -19.82 -1.13
N ILE A 622 -2.16 -18.59 -1.53
CA ILE A 622 -2.77 -17.37 -1.05
C ILE A 622 -4.16 -17.25 -1.67
N ILE A 623 -5.17 -16.98 -0.85
CA ILE A 623 -6.53 -16.69 -1.31
C ILE A 623 -6.82 -15.22 -1.04
N VAL A 624 -7.21 -14.50 -2.07
CA VAL A 624 -7.75 -13.14 -1.97
C VAL A 624 -9.17 -13.15 -2.48
N LEU A 625 -10.13 -12.77 -1.64
CA LEU A 625 -11.50 -12.52 -2.06
C LEU A 625 -11.78 -11.02 -1.90
N TRP A 626 -12.27 -10.39 -2.95
CA TRP A 626 -12.62 -8.98 -2.96
C TRP A 626 -13.85 -8.72 -3.83
N SER A 627 -14.59 -7.66 -3.51
CA SER A 627 -15.60 -7.08 -4.40
C SER A 627 -15.06 -5.82 -5.05
N ASP A 628 -15.43 -5.56 -6.31
CA ASP A 628 -14.96 -4.35 -7.00
C ASP A 628 -15.61 -3.07 -6.46
N HIS A 629 -16.83 -3.15 -5.97
CA HIS A 629 -17.51 -2.09 -5.22
C HIS A 629 -18.78 -2.67 -4.58
N GLY A 630 -19.39 -1.90 -3.68
CA GLY A 630 -20.66 -2.29 -3.06
C GLY A 630 -21.87 -2.03 -3.95
N GLN A 631 -23.05 -1.99 -3.33
CA GLN A 631 -24.34 -1.86 -3.97
C GLN A 631 -25.39 -1.29 -3.01
N HIS A 632 -26.03 -0.20 -3.44
CA HIS A 632 -27.30 0.33 -2.95
C HIS A 632 -28.48 -0.50 -3.45
N LEU A 633 -29.39 -0.76 -2.53
CA LEU A 633 -30.68 -1.40 -2.72
C LEU A 633 -31.79 -0.47 -2.22
N GLY A 634 -31.62 0.84 -2.41
CA GLY A 634 -32.60 1.89 -2.10
C GLY A 634 -32.13 2.91 -1.05
N GLU A 635 -31.09 2.60 -0.28
CA GLU A 635 -30.41 3.52 0.63
C GLU A 635 -30.02 4.81 -0.10
N LYS A 636 -30.04 5.95 0.61
CA LYS A 636 -29.79 7.29 0.01
C LYS A 636 -30.64 7.60 -1.23
N HIS A 637 -31.87 7.05 -1.30
CA HIS A 637 -32.74 7.06 -2.48
C HIS A 637 -31.99 6.70 -3.77
N THR A 638 -31.02 5.81 -3.66
CA THR A 638 -30.08 5.45 -4.71
C THR A 638 -30.17 3.95 -4.96
N TRP A 639 -29.83 3.55 -6.18
CA TRP A 639 -29.72 2.15 -6.57
C TRP A 639 -28.37 1.94 -7.24
N ARG A 640 -27.90 0.69 -7.25
CA ARG A 640 -26.64 0.31 -7.88
C ARG A 640 -25.44 0.84 -7.06
N LYS A 641 -24.40 1.41 -7.68
CA LYS A 641 -23.13 1.75 -7.02
C LYS A 641 -22.86 3.25 -7.06
N GLN A 642 -22.21 3.73 -8.13
CA GLN A 642 -22.21 5.08 -8.71
C GLN A 642 -22.39 6.28 -7.77
N SER A 643 -21.82 6.22 -6.56
CA SER A 643 -21.93 7.24 -5.53
C SER A 643 -20.72 7.22 -4.60
N LEU A 644 -20.71 8.11 -3.61
CA LEU A 644 -19.63 8.29 -2.65
C LEU A 644 -19.99 7.80 -1.24
N TRP A 645 -21.21 7.31 -1.03
CA TRP A 645 -21.70 6.81 0.26
C TRP A 645 -21.15 5.42 0.57
N GLU A 646 -21.31 5.00 1.83
CA GLU A 646 -20.75 3.75 2.37
C GLU A 646 -21.14 2.52 1.54
N GLU A 647 -22.43 2.36 1.23
CA GLU A 647 -23.00 1.16 0.60
C GLU A 647 -22.40 0.88 -0.77
N ALA A 648 -21.99 1.93 -1.50
CA ALA A 648 -21.38 1.80 -2.82
C ALA A 648 -19.88 1.56 -2.76
N THR A 649 -19.20 1.99 -1.70
CA THR A 649 -17.73 1.99 -1.65
C THR A 649 -17.16 0.90 -0.78
N ARG A 650 -17.85 0.52 0.30
CA ARG A 650 -17.44 -0.53 1.25
C ARG A 650 -17.66 -1.90 0.63
N VAL A 651 -16.66 -2.76 0.78
CA VAL A 651 -16.62 -4.09 0.16
C VAL A 651 -16.07 -5.13 1.11
N PRO A 652 -16.43 -6.41 0.95
CA PRO A 652 -15.69 -7.51 1.56
C PRO A 652 -14.27 -7.55 0.98
N LEU A 653 -13.28 -7.65 1.85
CA LEU A 653 -11.90 -7.95 1.47
C LEU A 653 -11.33 -8.99 2.43
N PHE A 654 -10.90 -10.12 1.90
CA PHE A 654 -10.37 -11.23 2.68
C PHE A 654 -9.03 -11.72 2.14
N PHE A 655 -8.14 -12.07 3.06
CA PHE A 655 -6.87 -12.72 2.77
C PHE A 655 -6.67 -13.97 3.63
N LYS A 656 -6.38 -15.09 2.98
CA LYS A 656 -5.68 -16.25 3.57
C LYS A 656 -4.30 -16.30 2.96
N ALA A 657 -3.25 -16.07 3.75
CA ALA A 657 -1.87 -16.11 3.32
C ALA A 657 -1.10 -17.12 4.20
N PRO A 658 -0.66 -18.27 3.64
CA PRO A 658 0.04 -19.30 4.40
C PRO A 658 1.23 -18.74 5.19
N GLY A 659 1.27 -19.03 6.49
CA GLY A 659 2.33 -18.56 7.40
C GLY A 659 2.32 -17.06 7.72
N VAL A 660 1.37 -16.27 7.21
CA VAL A 660 1.30 -14.81 7.41
C VAL A 660 0.01 -14.36 8.06
N SER A 661 -1.16 -14.75 7.52
CA SER A 661 -2.46 -14.31 8.03
C SER A 661 -2.86 -15.09 9.28
N ILE A 662 -3.40 -14.41 10.29
CA ILE A 662 -3.99 -15.08 11.47
C ILE A 662 -5.43 -15.51 11.15
N ALA A 663 -5.68 -16.82 11.12
CA ALA A 663 -6.99 -17.39 10.81
C ALA A 663 -8.10 -16.94 11.77
N GLY A 664 -9.29 -16.71 11.22
CA GLY A 664 -10.51 -16.36 11.95
C GLY A 664 -10.49 -14.99 12.59
N LYS A 665 -9.61 -14.09 12.12
CA LYS A 665 -9.52 -12.71 12.64
C LYS A 665 -10.17 -11.72 11.70
N THR A 666 -10.63 -10.63 12.28
CA THR A 666 -11.12 -9.47 11.55
C THR A 666 -10.23 -8.27 11.82
N SER A 667 -10.10 -7.40 10.82
CA SER A 667 -9.48 -6.07 10.95
C SER A 667 -10.53 -5.01 10.66
N PRO A 668 -10.86 -4.13 11.61
CA PRO A 668 -11.80 -3.02 11.40
C PRO A 668 -11.12 -1.79 10.78
N GLN A 669 -9.82 -1.86 10.49
CA GLN A 669 -9.07 -0.74 9.93
C GLN A 669 -9.57 -0.42 8.53
N VAL A 670 -9.69 0.87 8.22
CA VAL A 670 -9.99 1.33 6.89
C VAL A 670 -8.82 1.00 5.94
N VAL A 671 -9.13 0.28 4.86
CA VAL A 671 -8.14 -0.15 3.85
C VAL A 671 -8.69 0.06 2.45
N SER A 672 -7.81 0.23 1.47
CA SER A 672 -8.18 0.43 0.06
C SER A 672 -7.99 -0.85 -0.73
N LEU A 673 -8.82 -1.10 -1.75
CA LEU A 673 -8.54 -2.14 -2.74
C LEU A 673 -7.20 -1.93 -3.46
N LEU A 674 -6.69 -0.69 -3.52
CA LEU A 674 -5.34 -0.40 -4.05
C LEU A 674 -4.22 -1.06 -3.24
N ASP A 675 -4.47 -1.40 -1.98
CA ASP A 675 -3.52 -2.04 -1.09
C ASP A 675 -3.27 -3.51 -1.47
N ILE A 676 -4.15 -4.13 -2.27
CA ILE A 676 -4.04 -5.54 -2.69
C ILE A 676 -2.79 -5.80 -3.54
N TYR A 677 -2.50 -4.93 -4.50
CA TYR A 677 -1.35 -5.10 -5.40
C TYR A 677 -0.03 -5.13 -4.62
N PRO A 678 0.35 -4.10 -3.83
CA PRO A 678 1.60 -4.16 -3.04
C PRO A 678 1.60 -5.32 -2.03
N THR A 679 0.44 -5.69 -1.48
CA THR A 679 0.34 -6.86 -0.57
C THR A 679 0.74 -8.16 -1.27
N LEU A 680 0.21 -8.40 -2.47
CA LEU A 680 0.52 -9.60 -3.25
C LEU A 680 1.99 -9.61 -3.71
N VAL A 681 2.55 -8.46 -4.08
CA VAL A 681 3.98 -8.34 -4.40
C VAL A 681 4.85 -8.73 -3.19
N ASP A 682 4.45 -8.29 -1.98
CA ASP A 682 5.19 -8.61 -0.76
C ASP A 682 5.08 -10.08 -0.36
N LEU A 683 3.85 -10.64 -0.38
CA LEU A 683 3.58 -12.03 0.00
C LEU A 683 4.21 -13.04 -0.96
N CYS A 684 4.26 -12.73 -2.24
CA CYS A 684 4.79 -13.61 -3.29
C CYS A 684 6.28 -13.41 -3.57
N ASP A 685 6.94 -12.53 -2.81
CA ASP A 685 8.35 -12.18 -2.98
C ASP A 685 8.69 -11.77 -4.43
N LEU A 686 7.89 -10.85 -4.96
CA LEU A 686 8.10 -10.28 -6.29
C LEU A 686 8.91 -8.97 -6.21
N PRO A 687 9.58 -8.56 -7.31
CA PRO A 687 10.13 -7.22 -7.43
C PRO A 687 9.05 -6.16 -7.21
N GLN A 688 9.43 -5.06 -6.55
CA GLN A 688 8.50 -3.96 -6.29
C GLN A 688 8.05 -3.31 -7.61
N ALA A 689 6.74 -3.16 -7.79
CA ALA A 689 6.20 -2.42 -8.92
C ALA A 689 6.31 -0.91 -8.65
N PRO A 690 6.74 -0.09 -9.63
CA PRO A 690 6.88 1.35 -9.43
C PRO A 690 5.51 2.03 -9.27
N LYS A 691 5.45 3.20 -8.61
CA LYS A 691 4.28 4.10 -8.62
C LYS A 691 2.95 3.54 -8.08
N LEU A 692 2.96 2.56 -7.18
CA LEU A 692 1.72 2.09 -6.53
C LEU A 692 1.18 3.15 -5.55
N ASP A 693 -0.12 3.44 -5.62
CA ASP A 693 -0.82 4.37 -4.72
C ASP A 693 -1.30 3.70 -3.41
N GLY A 694 -1.32 2.36 -3.39
CA GLY A 694 -1.68 1.55 -2.21
C GLY A 694 -0.49 1.27 -1.28
N GLN A 695 -0.79 0.68 -0.12
CA GLN A 695 0.20 0.22 0.86
C GLN A 695 -0.04 -1.23 1.22
N SER A 696 1.02 -2.01 1.39
CA SER A 696 0.92 -3.43 1.73
C SER A 696 0.18 -3.67 3.05
N LEU A 697 -0.75 -4.62 3.04
CA LEU A 697 -1.55 -5.07 4.19
C LEU A 697 -0.84 -6.15 5.01
N VAL A 698 0.36 -6.61 4.62
CA VAL A 698 1.11 -7.64 5.38
C VAL A 698 1.22 -7.33 6.89
N PRO A 699 1.46 -6.08 7.34
CA PRO A 699 1.43 -5.76 8.77
C PRO A 699 0.08 -6.06 9.44
N LEU A 700 -1.03 -5.77 8.75
CA LEU A 700 -2.39 -6.04 9.24
C LEU A 700 -2.76 -7.52 9.13
N LEU A 701 -2.20 -8.26 8.19
CA LEU A 701 -2.37 -9.72 8.13
C LEU A 701 -1.68 -10.43 9.31
N ARG A 702 -0.49 -9.95 9.69
CA ARG A 702 0.28 -10.46 10.85
C ARG A 702 -0.27 -9.97 12.18
N ASN A 703 -0.82 -8.77 12.22
CA ASN A 703 -1.46 -8.20 13.40
C ASN A 703 -2.74 -7.44 13.03
N PRO A 704 -3.90 -8.13 12.97
CA PRO A 704 -5.19 -7.51 12.63
C PRO A 704 -5.67 -6.42 13.60
N SER A 705 -5.05 -6.33 14.79
CA SER A 705 -5.36 -5.29 15.78
C SER A 705 -4.53 -4.01 15.61
N LEU A 706 -3.55 -3.99 14.70
CA LEU A 706 -2.73 -2.82 14.44
C LEU A 706 -3.60 -1.66 13.96
N THR A 707 -3.43 -0.48 14.56
CA THR A 707 -4.20 0.71 14.19
C THR A 707 -3.49 1.52 13.10
N SER A 708 -4.22 1.88 12.04
CA SER A 708 -3.80 2.81 11.00
C SER A 708 -4.55 4.14 11.15
N LYS A 709 -3.84 5.25 10.95
CA LYS A 709 -4.45 6.59 10.84
C LYS A 709 -4.60 7.06 9.40
N ARG A 710 -4.21 6.23 8.42
CA ARG A 710 -4.31 6.55 7.00
C ARG A 710 -5.78 6.37 6.57
N PRO A 711 -6.49 7.43 6.12
CA PRO A 711 -7.79 7.27 5.52
C PRO A 711 -7.68 6.78 4.08
N VAL A 712 -8.80 6.37 3.51
CA VAL A 712 -8.94 5.98 2.11
C VAL A 712 -9.62 7.09 1.34
N LEU A 713 -9.09 7.39 0.15
CA LEU A 713 -9.71 8.27 -0.84
C LEU A 713 -10.63 7.42 -1.74
N ASN A 714 -11.87 7.86 -1.88
CA ASN A 714 -12.81 7.39 -2.90
C ASN A 714 -13.16 8.56 -3.81
N THR A 715 -13.52 8.25 -5.06
CA THR A 715 -13.86 9.24 -6.07
C THR A 715 -15.10 8.81 -6.84
N TRP A 716 -15.90 9.78 -7.29
CA TRP A 716 -16.97 9.55 -8.27
C TRP A 716 -16.98 10.62 -9.35
N TYR A 717 -16.53 10.25 -10.55
CA TYR A 717 -16.11 11.21 -11.58
C TYR A 717 -15.07 12.21 -11.07
N TYR A 718 -14.58 13.07 -11.95
CA TYR A 718 -13.52 14.04 -11.67
C TYR A 718 -13.88 15.01 -10.51
N GLY A 719 -13.02 15.24 -9.52
CA GLY A 719 -13.25 16.27 -8.50
C GLY A 719 -14.37 16.06 -7.48
N ASN A 720 -15.06 14.91 -7.45
CA ASN A 720 -15.92 14.55 -6.31
C ASN A 720 -15.27 13.43 -5.52
N HIS A 721 -15.05 13.66 -4.23
CA HIS A 721 -14.25 12.77 -3.39
C HIS A 721 -14.92 12.48 -2.06
N ALA A 722 -14.68 11.28 -1.55
CA ALA A 722 -14.89 10.95 -0.14
C ALA A 722 -13.55 10.56 0.50
N ILE A 723 -13.34 10.99 1.74
CA ILE A 723 -12.26 10.56 2.60
C ILE A 723 -12.88 9.73 3.72
N ARG A 724 -12.59 8.43 3.73
CA ARG A 724 -13.04 7.49 4.75
C ARG A 724 -11.90 7.21 5.72
N SER A 725 -12.01 7.69 6.95
CA SER A 725 -11.17 7.22 8.08
C SER A 725 -11.85 6.04 8.77
N ASN A 726 -11.31 5.49 9.87
CA ASN A 726 -11.97 4.40 10.59
C ASN A 726 -13.39 4.78 11.08
N ASP A 727 -13.56 6.01 11.57
CA ASP A 727 -14.79 6.45 12.25
C ASP A 727 -15.64 7.42 11.42
N TRP A 728 -15.06 8.06 10.40
CA TRP A 728 -15.71 9.16 9.70
C TRP A 728 -15.67 8.99 8.20
N ARG A 729 -16.76 9.40 7.53
CA ARG A 729 -16.76 9.69 6.09
C ARG A 729 -16.94 11.18 5.90
N TYR A 730 -16.04 11.79 5.14
CA TYR A 730 -16.14 13.18 4.72
C TYR A 730 -16.21 13.25 3.20
N ILE A 731 -17.26 13.86 2.65
CA ILE A 731 -17.47 14.01 1.21
C ILE A 731 -17.26 15.47 0.84
N ARG A 732 -16.50 15.71 -0.23
CA ARG A 732 -16.32 17.02 -0.86
C ARG A 732 -16.66 16.89 -2.34
N TYR A 733 -17.70 17.62 -2.75
CA TYR A 733 -18.08 17.74 -4.15
C TYR A 733 -17.29 18.83 -4.85
N ARG A 734 -17.21 18.74 -6.19
CA ARG A 734 -16.50 19.72 -7.02
C ARG A 734 -17.10 21.12 -6.99
N ASP A 735 -18.40 21.23 -6.68
CA ASP A 735 -19.09 22.52 -6.48
C ASP A 735 -18.77 23.17 -5.12
N GLY A 736 -18.01 22.46 -4.28
CA GLY A 736 -17.58 22.89 -2.97
C GLY A 736 -18.56 22.62 -1.84
N SER A 737 -19.66 21.92 -2.10
CA SER A 737 -20.54 21.41 -1.06
C SER A 737 -19.95 20.16 -0.37
N GLU A 738 -20.44 19.88 0.84
CA GLU A 738 -19.80 18.93 1.76
C GLU A 738 -20.81 18.06 2.50
N GLU A 739 -20.38 16.85 2.81
CA GLU A 739 -21.07 15.94 3.73
C GLU A 739 -20.09 15.38 4.78
N LEU A 740 -20.59 15.09 5.98
CA LEU A 740 -19.81 14.43 7.04
C LEU A 740 -20.70 13.46 7.83
N TYR A 741 -20.21 12.25 8.05
CA TYR A 741 -20.91 11.18 8.76
C TYR A 741 -20.03 10.54 9.84
N ASP A 742 -20.61 10.32 11.03
CA ASP A 742 -19.98 9.61 12.17
C ASP A 742 -20.47 8.15 12.21
N HIS A 743 -19.66 7.24 11.66
CA HIS A 743 -19.99 5.81 11.50
C HIS A 743 -20.11 5.04 12.82
N ARG A 744 -19.72 5.65 13.95
CA ARG A 744 -19.92 5.05 15.28
C ARG A 744 -21.34 5.22 15.79
N LYS A 745 -22.07 6.20 15.26
CA LYS A 745 -23.41 6.59 15.70
C LYS A 745 -24.47 6.40 14.62
N ASP A 746 -24.07 6.57 13.37
CA ASP A 746 -24.94 6.59 12.20
C ASP A 746 -24.27 5.83 11.07
N GLN A 747 -24.49 4.51 11.04
CA GLN A 747 -23.89 3.62 10.03
C GLN A 747 -24.57 3.76 8.65
N GLY A 748 -25.85 4.15 8.61
CA GLY A 748 -26.59 4.40 7.37
C GLY A 748 -26.40 5.82 6.80
N GLU A 749 -25.52 6.61 7.43
CA GLU A 749 -25.19 7.97 7.00
C GLU A 749 -26.42 8.90 6.90
N HIS A 750 -27.49 8.68 7.67
CA HIS A 750 -28.78 9.37 7.52
C HIS A 750 -28.74 10.88 7.81
N ARG A 751 -27.75 11.36 8.58
CA ARG A 751 -27.65 12.79 8.93
C ARG A 751 -26.30 13.40 8.54
N ASN A 752 -26.34 14.37 7.64
CA ASN A 752 -25.18 15.16 7.25
C ASN A 752 -24.77 16.16 8.36
N LEU A 753 -23.59 15.95 8.93
CA LEU A 753 -23.02 16.76 10.01
C LEU A 753 -22.17 17.95 9.52
N ALA A 754 -21.98 18.12 8.20
CA ALA A 754 -21.01 19.09 7.66
C ALA A 754 -21.30 20.56 8.02
N LYS A 755 -22.57 20.89 8.30
CA LYS A 755 -23.00 22.26 8.70
C LYS A 755 -22.89 22.52 10.19
N ASP A 756 -22.60 21.50 11.00
CA ASP A 756 -22.49 21.65 12.44
C ASP A 756 -21.07 22.12 12.83
N PRO A 757 -20.93 23.31 13.46
CA PRO A 757 -19.62 23.86 13.82
C PRO A 757 -18.84 23.00 14.81
N GLU A 758 -19.49 22.09 15.56
CA GLU A 758 -18.81 21.15 16.46
C GLU A 758 -17.79 20.27 15.72
N TYR A 759 -18.08 19.90 14.47
CA TYR A 759 -17.26 18.97 13.70
C TYR A 759 -16.26 19.64 12.75
N ALA A 760 -16.10 20.97 12.81
CA ALA A 760 -15.20 21.71 11.93
C ALA A 760 -13.74 21.21 11.97
N ALA A 761 -13.26 20.78 13.15
CA ALA A 761 -11.92 20.21 13.30
C ALA A 761 -11.77 18.85 12.58
N ILE A 762 -12.80 18.01 12.61
CA ILE A 762 -12.81 16.72 11.91
C ILE A 762 -12.77 16.94 10.41
N ILE A 763 -13.58 17.87 9.88
CA ILE A 763 -13.57 18.25 8.47
C ILE A 763 -12.17 18.76 8.07
N ALA A 764 -11.57 19.64 8.87
CA ALA A 764 -10.24 20.18 8.59
C ALA A 764 -9.16 19.08 8.56
N GLU A 765 -9.23 18.06 9.42
CA GLU A 765 -8.33 16.90 9.37
C GLU A 765 -8.52 16.08 8.09
N HIS A 766 -9.77 15.78 7.69
CA HIS A 766 -10.06 14.97 6.51
C HIS A 766 -9.71 15.70 5.19
N ARG A 767 -9.94 17.01 5.12
CA ARG A 767 -9.57 17.82 3.94
C ARG A 767 -8.09 17.74 3.56
N LYS A 768 -7.19 17.45 4.51
CA LYS A 768 -5.75 17.28 4.23
C LYS A 768 -5.45 16.10 3.29
N PHE A 769 -6.38 15.16 3.16
CA PHE A 769 -6.23 13.96 2.34
C PHE A 769 -6.91 14.10 0.96
N LEU A 770 -7.58 15.23 0.69
CA LEU A 770 -8.05 15.52 -0.66
C LEU A 770 -6.86 15.76 -1.60
N PRO A 771 -6.95 15.33 -2.87
CA PRO A 771 -5.90 15.56 -3.84
C PRO A 771 -5.71 17.07 -4.07
N THR A 772 -4.48 17.56 -3.93
CA THR A 772 -4.14 18.95 -4.31
C THR A 772 -3.97 19.11 -5.82
N LYS A 773 -3.73 17.99 -6.52
CA LYS A 773 -3.65 17.86 -7.97
C LYS A 773 -4.22 16.49 -8.34
N GLU A 774 -5.08 16.44 -9.34
CA GLU A 774 -5.65 15.21 -9.88
C GLU A 774 -5.59 15.26 -11.42
N ALA A 775 -5.37 14.10 -12.03
CA ALA A 775 -5.44 13.92 -13.47
C ALA A 775 -6.86 14.23 -13.97
N LEU A 776 -6.93 14.96 -15.09
CA LEU A 776 -8.18 15.11 -15.84
C LEU A 776 -8.68 13.74 -16.32
N PRO A 777 -9.98 13.61 -16.64
CA PRO A 777 -10.46 12.42 -17.33
C PRO A 777 -9.60 12.12 -18.56
N ALA A 778 -9.16 10.88 -18.69
CA ALA A 778 -8.17 10.52 -19.69
C ALA A 778 -8.65 10.83 -21.11
N GLY A 779 -7.85 11.60 -21.85
CA GLY A 779 -8.19 12.11 -23.17
C GLY A 779 -8.68 13.57 -23.20
N ASP A 780 -8.94 14.17 -22.03
CA ASP A 780 -9.36 15.57 -21.93
C ASP A 780 -8.15 16.48 -21.64
N SER A 781 -8.08 17.64 -22.30
CA SER A 781 -7.08 18.68 -22.02
C SER A 781 -7.56 19.74 -21.04
N GLU A 782 -8.88 19.84 -20.85
CA GLU A 782 -9.54 20.72 -19.90
C GLU A 782 -10.85 20.10 -19.40
N TRP A 783 -11.37 20.58 -18.28
CA TRP A 783 -12.62 20.08 -17.70
C TRP A 783 -13.82 20.93 -18.14
N GLU A 784 -14.75 20.32 -18.89
CA GLU A 784 -15.95 21.01 -19.43
C GLU A 784 -17.26 20.68 -18.68
N GLY A 785 -17.20 19.82 -17.67
CA GLY A 785 -18.38 19.32 -16.95
C GLY A 785 -18.95 18.03 -17.54
N ASP A 786 -19.61 17.23 -16.71
CA ASP A 786 -20.26 15.98 -17.11
C ASP A 786 -21.80 16.05 -16.99
N LYS A 787 -22.46 14.89 -17.05
CA LYS A 787 -23.91 14.78 -16.94
C LYS A 787 -24.45 15.27 -15.59
N LEU A 788 -23.67 15.17 -14.52
CA LEU A 788 -24.05 15.65 -13.20
C LEU A 788 -24.15 17.17 -13.19
N ASP A 789 -23.16 17.86 -13.76
CA ASP A 789 -23.13 19.33 -13.86
C ASP A 789 -24.24 19.87 -14.77
N ARG A 790 -24.54 19.17 -15.86
CA ARG A 790 -25.69 19.53 -16.72
C ARG A 790 -27.00 19.45 -15.95
N ARG A 791 -27.24 18.34 -15.23
CA ARG A 791 -28.45 18.15 -14.43
C ARG A 791 -28.58 19.20 -13.33
N VAL A 792 -27.49 19.50 -12.61
CA VAL A 792 -27.48 20.55 -11.57
C VAL A 792 -27.85 21.92 -12.18
N ARG A 793 -27.26 22.28 -13.33
CA ARG A 793 -27.57 23.55 -14.01
C ARG A 793 -29.03 23.63 -14.46
N GLU A 794 -29.56 22.55 -15.02
CA GLU A 794 -30.97 22.45 -15.43
C GLU A 794 -31.88 22.68 -14.21
N TRP A 795 -31.73 21.87 -13.17
CA TRP A 795 -32.52 21.97 -11.94
C TRP A 795 -32.48 23.34 -11.26
N GLN A 796 -31.32 23.99 -11.26
CA GLN A 796 -31.19 25.34 -10.69
C GLN A 796 -31.86 26.41 -11.56
N SER A 797 -31.90 26.22 -12.88
CA SER A 797 -32.43 27.22 -13.81
C SER A 797 -33.95 27.34 -13.80
N ASP A 798 -34.66 26.26 -13.46
CA ASP A 798 -36.12 26.18 -13.50
C ASP A 798 -36.74 25.63 -12.21
N ASP A 799 -35.94 25.46 -11.14
CA ASP A 799 -36.34 24.86 -9.85
C ASP A 799 -36.99 23.48 -10.02
N SER A 800 -36.44 22.64 -10.90
CA SER A 800 -37.00 21.31 -11.25
C SER A 800 -36.38 20.13 -10.49
N ILE A 801 -35.78 20.33 -9.31
CA ILE A 801 -35.37 19.20 -8.45
C ILE A 801 -36.61 18.34 -8.16
N PRO A 802 -36.59 17.03 -8.47
CA PRO A 802 -37.72 16.14 -8.19
C PRO A 802 -38.10 16.10 -6.71
N ASP A 803 -39.39 16.06 -6.39
CA ASP A 803 -39.87 16.10 -4.99
C ASP A 803 -39.32 14.95 -4.14
N TRP A 804 -39.13 13.75 -4.71
CA TRP A 804 -38.55 12.61 -4.01
C TRP A 804 -37.05 12.77 -3.67
N LEU A 805 -36.40 13.81 -4.20
CA LEU A 805 -35.04 14.21 -3.86
C LEU A 805 -35.00 15.46 -2.96
N ARG A 806 -36.14 16.10 -2.62
CA ARG A 806 -36.13 17.39 -1.91
C ARG A 806 -35.86 17.27 -0.42
#